data_AF-A0A7S4UVQ4-F1
#
_entry.id   AF-A0A7S4UVQ4-F1
#
_cell.length_a   1.000
_cell.length_b   1.000
_cell.length_c   1.000
_cell.angle_alpha   90.00
_cell.angle_beta   90.00
_cell.angle_gamma   90.00
#
_symmetry.space_group_name_H-M   'P 1'
#
loop_
_entity.id
_entity.type
_entity.pdbx_description
1 polymer ?
#
loop_
_entity_poly.entity_id
_entity_poly.type
_entity_poly.pdbx_seq_one_letter_code
_entity_poly.pdbx_strand_id
1 'polypeptide(L)'
;AGTEYEDQGLAIEVNDKDAAAFPVWAPVSSEDRALQAQAEADDPELNAVALAQRKALSAEVEGLRKKLRVLVDQNRTCPELEQLERSDFCVDFEERSRLAAKTKERCDALRAQIERENVARQLIRDRLIKEFWDPMRTKGCQIFSLMSKLGVSNYPERIISDEEQGTIRKLRGLRKVELLEAQLAQEGGALAALRDDSVLETNRFSTGEETYIVNWWPVSTEPGPESVRLLLYRPFELLTNCRRRLQIHLLQSFSAEFRAAFNEIMKKTQGEKAQIVEQIREKIARIRAILRELQIEEQVPEPEMQDAEDPEHVLKVKDSEIIAEKWISEEERKRLAEAAAREEERLRALRENDAGTRALQQMMGGTLKTKKDLSALEITLDKEPWMDQIPEEEMTDLQRQAYKEFQEKEKALLEEQDKYRKQLDADLKRLRSEVQELTQQFESVLKELSHQRFAHDAKFFCQELYCVRLQLALLQSVEDGHVLRQLHQDVENSQAKLSSADERLDAFRSEVAHAREKQDERLRHEKEISSATHFRQQFASSGLEPEVITSLLQLFRRRQNGTRRLSQGISPEADRRASVQAAETTIPTAQTSGWGVDPRDPYPDLGTAAEAAAEPALEEDQATEECPDGVDDANFKRMLQLRRDRLVAELEVQKGQRVLHEMGGLLAHLQQDRDEAKAEHDQSQADLAEHEQLMDREVHDIEILFQLRQGQVEVPQAAVVTDYSDAIVIDQEVVESRNRRIVELGGDKTGTLGTIKEFRKRLNLLQWEHRMLGLQTSDLEERTKDVHMLRVTKGLQSLLKGGEEGRNKADADLLERKIEHLNNTTQQKEASLRKQHATVSHATKLRKMENNMLEKKLRELQQNVIQREHIRRLRAPQGGASTGPGAREGEKPRIIGGGGRIEENEGAIRAAQATFRETRARQGLLDAARRHTEEIELLRKELDRLRQRTFPSFVQLHEDRPANPDHAGR
;
A
#
# COMPACT_ATOMS: atom_id res chain seq x y z
N ALA A 1 4.09 56.64 -16.32
CA ALA A 1 3.21 56.31 -15.19
C ALA A 1 2.97 54.81 -15.23
N GLY A 2 3.91 54.06 -14.66
CA GLY A 2 3.89 52.62 -14.57
C GLY A 2 4.53 52.27 -13.24
N THR A 3 3.82 51.47 -12.45
CA THR A 3 4.37 50.79 -11.28
C THR A 3 3.76 49.41 -11.30
N GLU A 4 4.61 48.47 -11.72
CA GLU A 4 4.46 47.03 -11.58
C GLU A 4 4.23 46.72 -10.09
N TYR A 5 3.15 46.00 -9.80
CA TYR A 5 2.95 45.35 -8.51
C TYR A 5 3.39 43.90 -8.69
N GLU A 6 4.63 43.61 -8.30
CA GLU A 6 5.10 42.25 -8.07
C GLU A 6 4.38 41.68 -6.84
N ASP A 7 3.55 40.68 -7.09
CA ASP A 7 2.90 39.83 -6.10
C ASP A 7 3.96 38.89 -5.51
N GLN A 8 4.64 39.33 -4.46
CA GLN A 8 5.52 38.48 -3.68
C GLN A 8 4.67 37.56 -2.82
N GLY A 9 4.35 36.38 -3.37
CA GLY A 9 3.95 35.23 -2.57
C GLY A 9 5.00 35.01 -1.48
N LEU A 10 4.55 34.99 -0.23
CA LEU A 10 5.34 34.63 0.94
C LEU A 10 5.75 33.14 0.83
N ALA A 11 6.76 32.88 0.00
CA ALA A 11 7.58 31.70 0.09
C ALA A 11 8.35 31.79 1.41
N ILE A 12 8.06 30.86 2.32
CA ILE A 12 8.74 30.73 3.60
C ILE A 12 10.14 30.17 3.31
N GLU A 13 11.07 31.05 2.97
CA GLU A 13 12.48 30.76 3.21
C GLU A 13 12.70 30.95 4.72
N VAL A 14 12.88 29.83 5.43
CA VAL A 14 13.48 29.84 6.76
C VAL A 14 14.84 30.53 6.58
N ASN A 15 14.92 31.77 7.03
CA ASN A 15 16.11 32.59 6.83
C ASN A 15 17.26 31.96 7.63
N ASP A 16 18.19 31.27 6.94
CA ASP A 16 19.35 30.58 7.53
C ASP A 16 20.23 31.49 8.40
N LYS A 17 20.04 32.81 8.30
CA LYS A 17 20.67 33.81 9.15
C LYS A 17 20.26 33.71 10.62
N ASP A 18 19.03 33.27 10.94
CA ASP A 18 18.57 33.08 12.31
C ASP A 18 19.15 31.80 12.94
N ALA A 19 19.40 30.76 12.14
CA ALA A 19 20.03 29.51 12.60
C ALA A 19 21.50 29.70 13.00
N ALA A 20 22.21 30.61 12.33
CA ALA A 20 23.60 30.96 12.66
C ALA A 20 23.71 31.91 13.88
N ALA A 21 22.74 32.81 14.08
CA ALA A 21 22.70 33.73 15.21
C ALA A 21 22.17 33.08 16.50
N PHE A 22 21.28 32.08 16.37
CA PHE A 22 20.66 31.35 17.47
C PHE A 22 20.63 29.84 17.14
N PRO A 23 21.76 29.12 17.32
CA PRO A 23 21.82 27.71 17.01
C PRO A 23 20.79 26.95 17.85
N VAL A 24 19.83 26.33 17.17
CA VAL A 24 18.92 25.36 17.77
C VAL A 24 19.79 24.25 18.35
N TRP A 25 19.64 23.97 19.64
CA TRP A 25 20.23 22.77 20.22
C TRP A 25 19.61 21.57 19.50
N ALA A 26 20.34 21.02 18.53
CA ALA A 26 20.06 19.72 17.96
C ALA A 26 20.78 18.68 18.81
N PRO A 27 20.15 17.54 19.15
CA PRO A 27 20.87 16.43 19.74
C PRO A 27 22.02 16.08 18.80
N VAL A 28 23.26 16.07 19.32
CA VAL A 28 24.47 15.75 18.54
C VAL A 28 24.19 14.54 17.68
N SER A 29 24.17 14.73 16.36
CA SER A 29 23.79 13.68 15.42
C SER A 29 24.77 12.51 15.56
N SER A 30 24.35 11.29 15.20
CA SER A 30 25.27 10.15 15.18
C SER A 30 26.50 10.41 14.30
N GLU A 31 26.35 11.27 13.28
CA GLU A 31 27.40 11.70 12.38
C GLU A 31 28.35 12.72 13.03
N ASP A 32 27.84 13.68 13.79
CA ASP A 32 28.68 14.63 14.56
C ASP A 32 29.42 13.92 15.70
N ARG A 33 28.81 12.91 16.33
CA ARG A 33 29.50 12.04 17.28
C ARG A 33 30.57 11.19 16.60
N ALA A 34 30.31 10.73 15.37
CA ALA A 34 31.27 9.97 14.60
C ALA A 34 32.43 10.86 14.11
N LEU A 35 32.17 12.10 13.74
CA LEU A 35 33.17 13.09 13.34
C LEU A 35 34.00 13.57 14.54
N GLN A 36 33.40 13.79 15.71
CA GLN A 36 34.15 14.02 16.95
C GLN A 36 34.99 12.79 17.32
N ALA A 37 34.46 11.58 17.18
CA ALA A 37 35.20 10.35 17.42
C ALA A 37 36.32 10.10 16.38
N GLN A 38 36.15 10.58 15.14
CA GLN A 38 37.16 10.51 14.08
C GLN A 38 38.25 11.57 14.28
N ALA A 39 37.90 12.79 14.65
CA ALA A 39 38.88 13.83 15.01
C ALA A 39 39.70 13.45 16.26
N GLU A 40 39.11 12.67 17.18
CA GLU A 40 39.84 12.05 18.30
C GLU A 40 40.70 10.84 17.88
N ALA A 41 40.50 10.29 16.67
CA ALA A 41 41.19 9.10 16.16
C ALA A 41 42.37 9.38 15.22
N ASP A 42 42.56 10.62 14.73
CA ASP A 42 43.54 10.95 13.70
C ASP A 42 45.02 10.94 14.17
N ASP A 43 45.30 10.73 15.46
CA ASP A 43 46.67 10.52 15.98
C ASP A 43 46.71 9.54 17.17
N PRO A 44 46.52 8.22 16.94
CA PRO A 44 46.27 7.24 18.00
C PRO A 44 47.46 7.05 18.94
N GLU A 45 48.71 7.30 18.50
CA GLU A 45 49.91 7.16 19.35
C GLU A 45 50.08 8.35 20.31
N LEU A 46 49.89 9.58 19.82
CA LEU A 46 49.89 10.80 20.66
C LEU A 46 48.72 10.76 21.66
N ASN A 47 47.53 10.32 21.22
CA ASN A 47 46.39 10.15 22.11
C ASN A 47 46.58 8.99 23.09
N ALA A 48 47.19 7.86 22.70
CA ALA A 48 47.47 6.76 23.63
C ALA A 48 48.49 7.14 24.69
N VAL A 49 49.54 7.89 24.34
CA VAL A 49 50.54 8.41 25.30
C VAL A 49 49.90 9.45 26.22
N ALA A 50 49.14 10.40 25.69
CA ALA A 50 48.41 11.39 26.49
C ALA A 50 47.36 10.73 27.41
N LEU A 51 46.69 9.67 26.96
CA LEU A 51 45.68 8.93 27.71
C LEU A 51 46.32 8.01 28.76
N ALA A 52 47.48 7.44 28.49
CA ALA A 52 48.30 6.73 29.48
C ALA A 52 48.82 7.69 30.56
N GLN A 53 49.30 8.88 30.18
CA GLN A 53 49.71 9.93 31.12
C GLN A 53 48.51 10.44 31.94
N ARG A 54 47.35 10.69 31.33
CA ARG A 54 46.11 11.05 32.04
C ARG A 54 45.65 9.93 32.98
N LYS A 55 45.76 8.65 32.59
CA LYS A 55 45.45 7.51 33.46
C LYS A 55 46.41 7.42 34.64
N ALA A 56 47.71 7.62 34.42
CA ALA A 56 48.71 7.64 35.49
C ALA A 56 48.45 8.80 36.47
N LEU A 57 48.24 10.02 35.95
CA LEU A 57 47.87 11.19 36.76
C LEU A 57 46.54 10.99 37.48
N SER A 58 45.54 10.37 36.84
CA SER A 58 44.26 10.05 37.47
C SER A 58 44.42 9.04 38.61
N ALA A 59 45.24 8.01 38.43
CA ALA A 59 45.54 7.03 39.46
C ALA A 59 46.28 7.66 40.65
N GLU A 60 47.22 8.58 40.39
CA GLU A 60 47.88 9.37 41.43
C GLU A 60 46.89 10.27 42.17
N VAL A 61 46.03 10.99 41.45
CA VAL A 61 44.98 11.84 42.03
C VAL A 61 43.98 11.02 42.84
N GLU A 62 43.60 9.82 42.38
CA GLU A 62 42.78 8.88 43.16
C GLU A 62 43.49 8.39 44.41
N GLY A 63 44.79 8.10 44.32
CA GLY A 63 45.63 7.77 45.46
C GLY A 63 45.64 8.91 46.49
N LEU A 64 45.81 10.15 46.04
CA LEU A 64 45.74 11.35 46.88
C LEU A 64 44.35 11.55 47.48
N ARG A 65 43.27 11.33 46.71
CA ARG A 65 41.88 11.40 47.20
C ARG A 65 41.60 10.36 48.28
N LYS A 66 42.10 9.13 48.12
CA LYS A 66 41.97 8.07 49.13
C LYS A 66 42.72 8.46 50.42
N LYS A 67 43.95 8.96 50.30
CA LYS A 67 44.72 9.47 51.45
C LYS A 67 44.01 10.63 52.16
N LEU A 68 43.50 11.60 51.40
CA LEU A 68 42.74 12.72 51.95
C LEU A 68 41.46 12.24 52.65
N ARG A 69 40.74 11.26 52.08
CA ARG A 69 39.55 10.69 52.70
C ARG A 69 39.87 10.03 54.04
N VAL A 70 40.94 9.24 54.10
CA VAL A 70 41.43 8.65 55.34
C VAL A 70 41.74 9.73 56.38
N LEU A 71 42.41 10.82 55.99
CA LEU A 71 42.71 11.94 56.89
C LEU A 71 41.44 12.67 57.37
N VAL A 72 40.46 12.90 56.49
CA VAL A 72 39.18 13.52 56.85
C VAL A 72 38.36 12.63 57.79
N ASP A 73 38.35 11.31 57.54
CA ASP A 73 37.64 10.35 58.38
C ASP A 73 38.32 10.21 59.75
N GLN A 74 39.66 10.23 59.81
CA GLN A 74 40.42 10.27 61.07
C GLN A 74 40.12 11.55 61.87
N ASN A 75 40.08 12.70 61.20
CA ASN A 75 39.76 13.98 61.82
C ASN A 75 38.33 14.04 62.38
N ARG A 76 37.36 13.38 61.73
CA ARG A 76 35.98 13.25 62.23
C ARG A 76 35.88 12.41 63.51
N THR A 77 36.81 11.49 63.72
CA THR A 77 36.85 10.63 64.90
C THR A 77 37.63 11.23 66.08
N CYS A 78 38.29 12.39 65.88
CA CYS A 78 38.99 13.11 66.94
C CYS A 78 38.03 13.89 67.85
N PRO A 79 38.41 14.20 69.11
CA PRO A 79 37.62 15.04 70.03
C PRO A 79 37.37 16.44 69.44
N GLU A 80 36.22 17.08 69.75
CA GLU A 80 35.79 18.36 69.15
C GLU A 80 36.84 19.50 69.22
N LEU A 81 37.73 19.51 70.22
CA LEU A 81 38.82 20.48 70.37
C LEU A 81 40.01 20.26 69.41
N GLU A 82 40.14 19.07 68.84
CA GLU A 82 41.22 18.67 67.93
C GLU A 82 40.72 18.45 66.48
N GLN A 83 39.41 18.62 66.23
CA GLN A 83 38.85 18.53 64.88
C GLN A 83 39.20 19.78 64.08
N LEU A 84 39.88 19.58 62.95
CA LEU A 84 40.14 20.62 61.96
C LEU A 84 38.91 20.83 61.07
N GLU A 85 38.59 22.07 60.71
CA GLU A 85 37.57 22.31 59.71
C GLU A 85 38.06 21.87 58.32
N ARG A 86 37.13 21.59 57.42
CA ARG A 86 37.46 21.19 56.04
C ARG A 86 38.31 22.24 55.30
N SER A 87 38.20 23.50 55.72
CA SER A 87 39.00 24.64 55.26
C SER A 87 40.48 24.49 55.59
N ASP A 88 40.80 23.90 56.73
CA ASP A 88 42.15 23.87 57.33
C ASP A 88 43.03 22.75 56.74
N PHE A 89 42.42 21.78 56.04
CA PHE A 89 43.13 20.80 55.22
C PHE A 89 43.75 21.40 53.95
N CYS A 90 43.40 22.64 53.60
CA CYS A 90 43.93 23.34 52.45
C CYS A 90 45.12 24.22 52.88
N VAL A 91 46.33 23.79 52.55
CA VAL A 91 47.57 24.50 52.92
C VAL A 91 47.82 25.72 52.01
N ASP A 92 47.34 25.69 50.76
CA ASP A 92 47.52 26.76 49.76
C ASP A 92 46.21 27.53 49.53
N PHE A 93 46.05 28.61 50.29
CA PHE A 93 44.87 29.48 50.21
C PHE A 93 44.86 30.35 48.94
N GLU A 94 46.03 30.67 48.37
CA GLU A 94 46.14 31.49 47.16
C GLU A 94 45.68 30.71 45.92
N GLU A 95 46.19 29.48 45.73
CA GLU A 95 45.75 28.62 44.64
C GLU A 95 44.29 28.17 44.80
N ARG A 96 43.81 27.92 46.03
CA ARG A 96 42.38 27.66 46.28
C ARG A 96 41.52 28.84 45.85
N SER A 97 41.89 30.07 46.23
CA SER A 97 41.15 31.28 45.88
C SER A 97 41.19 31.53 44.37
N ARG A 98 42.34 31.30 43.73
CA ARG A 98 42.52 31.37 42.27
C ARG A 98 41.66 30.34 41.52
N LEU A 99 41.63 29.09 42.00
CA LEU A 99 40.79 28.03 41.43
C LEU A 99 39.30 28.34 41.63
N ALA A 100 38.90 28.80 42.82
CA ALA A 100 37.54 29.21 43.10
C ALA A 100 37.08 30.39 42.22
N ALA A 101 37.95 31.37 41.98
CA ALA A 101 37.69 32.46 41.05
C ALA A 101 37.51 31.95 39.61
N LYS A 102 38.43 31.11 39.12
CA LYS A 102 38.33 30.49 37.78
C LYS A 102 37.10 29.60 37.62
N THR A 103 36.74 28.81 38.64
CA THR A 103 35.53 27.98 38.57
C THR A 103 34.28 28.84 38.62
N LYS A 104 34.26 29.91 39.42
CA LYS A 104 33.17 30.87 39.45
C LYS A 104 32.99 31.57 38.10
N GLU A 105 34.07 32.07 37.49
CA GLU A 105 34.03 32.65 36.14
C GLU A 105 33.49 31.65 35.10
N ARG A 106 33.92 30.38 35.15
CA ARG A 106 33.40 29.33 34.27
C ARG A 106 31.92 29.04 34.51
N CYS A 107 31.50 28.96 35.78
CA CYS A 107 30.10 28.75 36.14
C CYS A 107 29.23 29.94 35.70
N ASP A 108 29.69 31.17 35.87
CA ASP A 108 28.97 32.38 35.48
C ASP A 108 28.89 32.49 33.95
N ALA A 109 29.97 32.15 33.23
CA ALA A 109 29.96 32.06 31.77
C ALA A 109 28.99 30.99 31.25
N LEU A 110 28.99 29.80 31.87
CA LEU A 110 28.07 28.72 31.53
C LEU A 110 26.60 29.10 31.83
N ARG A 111 26.35 29.74 32.98
CA ARG A 111 25.02 30.28 33.32
C ARG A 111 24.55 31.28 32.29
N ALA A 112 25.39 32.26 31.95
CA ALA A 112 25.07 33.25 30.93
C ALA A 112 24.80 32.61 29.56
N GLN A 113 25.53 31.55 29.20
CA GLN A 113 25.26 30.77 27.99
C GLN A 113 23.89 30.08 28.05
N ILE A 114 23.60 29.35 29.13
CA ILE A 114 22.31 28.65 29.32
C ILE A 114 21.14 29.63 29.35
N GLU A 115 21.30 30.79 29.99
CA GLU A 115 20.30 31.86 30.01
C GLU A 115 20.00 32.37 28.60
N ARG A 116 21.04 32.63 27.78
CA ARG A 116 20.86 33.02 26.37
C ARG A 116 20.12 31.93 25.58
N GLU A 117 20.50 30.67 25.75
CA GLU A 117 19.82 29.55 25.09
C GLU A 117 18.35 29.44 25.52
N ASN A 118 18.06 29.63 26.82
CA ASN A 118 16.69 29.59 27.34
C ASN A 118 15.84 30.75 26.79
N VAL A 119 16.40 31.95 26.70
CA VAL A 119 15.72 33.10 26.07
C VAL A 119 15.45 32.83 24.59
N ALA A 120 16.41 32.26 23.86
CA ALA A 120 16.21 31.87 22.47
C ALA A 120 15.08 30.82 22.32
N ARG A 121 15.05 29.79 23.18
CA ARG A 121 13.98 28.79 23.22
C ARG A 121 12.61 29.41 23.54
N GLN A 122 12.56 30.37 24.46
CA GLN A 122 11.33 31.11 24.78
C GLN A 122 10.84 31.92 23.59
N LEU A 123 11.73 32.59 22.86
CA LEU A 123 11.37 33.36 21.66
C LEU A 123 10.80 32.45 20.56
N ILE A 124 11.43 31.29 20.33
CA ILE A 124 10.93 30.28 19.39
C ILE A 124 9.56 29.77 19.84
N ARG A 125 9.40 29.41 21.12
CA ARG A 125 8.11 28.99 21.70
C ARG A 125 7.03 30.03 21.46
N ASP A 126 7.31 31.29 21.78
CA ASP A 126 6.34 32.39 21.66
C ASP A 126 5.98 32.66 20.19
N ARG A 127 6.93 32.48 19.26
CA ARG A 127 6.65 32.54 17.83
C ARG A 127 5.75 31.38 17.38
N LEU A 128 6.05 30.16 17.80
CA LEU A 128 5.23 28.98 17.49
C LEU A 128 3.80 29.12 18.03
N ILE A 129 3.65 29.65 19.24
CA ILE A 129 2.33 29.91 19.83
C ILE A 129 1.56 30.92 18.98
N LYS A 130 2.18 32.05 18.63
CA LYS A 130 1.53 33.11 17.83
C LYS A 130 1.16 32.67 16.42
N GLU A 131 2.02 31.89 15.76
CA GLU A 131 1.80 31.48 14.37
C GLU A 131 0.86 30.27 14.26
N PHE A 132 0.95 29.29 15.16
CA PHE A 132 0.25 28.02 15.00
C PHE A 132 -0.82 27.75 16.05
N TRP A 133 -0.71 28.27 17.27
CA TRP A 133 -1.62 27.95 18.37
C TRP A 133 -2.73 28.99 18.56
N ASP A 134 -2.38 30.27 18.62
CA ASP A 134 -3.31 31.38 18.82
C ASP A 134 -4.33 31.53 17.67
N PRO A 135 -3.96 31.29 16.39
CA PRO A 135 -4.91 31.33 15.28
C PRO A 135 -5.87 30.13 15.24
N MET A 136 -5.80 29.17 16.17
CA MET A 136 -6.74 28.04 16.22
C MET A 136 -8.06 28.44 16.89
N ARG A 137 -9.17 28.24 16.17
CA ARG A 137 -10.53 28.31 16.73
C ARG A 137 -10.80 27.11 17.64
N THR A 138 -10.40 25.92 17.19
CA THR A 138 -10.52 24.68 17.95
C THR A 138 -9.13 24.05 18.03
N LYS A 139 -8.57 24.00 19.24
CA LYS A 139 -7.25 23.42 19.51
C LYS A 139 -7.32 21.89 19.51
N GLY A 140 -6.23 21.23 19.13
CA GLY A 140 -6.16 19.76 19.14
C GLY A 140 -6.31 19.18 20.55
N CYS A 141 -7.25 18.25 20.72
CA CYS A 141 -7.43 17.48 21.94
C CYS A 141 -7.86 16.04 21.62
N GLN A 142 -7.67 15.14 22.59
CA GLN A 142 -7.99 13.73 22.42
C GLN A 142 -8.68 13.19 23.67
N ILE A 143 -9.81 12.50 23.53
CA ILE A 143 -10.51 11.84 24.64
C ILE A 143 -10.01 10.41 24.77
N PHE A 144 -9.53 10.05 25.95
CA PHE A 144 -9.04 8.70 26.24
C PHE A 144 -10.07 7.84 26.96
N SER A 145 -9.94 6.54 26.75
CA SER A 145 -10.60 5.47 27.48
C SER A 145 -10.15 5.42 28.94
N LEU A 146 -11.04 4.96 29.82
CA LEU A 146 -10.74 4.78 31.25
C LEU A 146 -10.13 3.41 31.54
N MET A 147 -10.29 2.42 30.63
CA MET A 147 -9.75 1.05 30.81
C MET A 147 -8.73 0.62 29.75
N SER A 148 -8.73 1.26 28.59
CA SER A 148 -7.96 0.85 27.41
C SER A 148 -7.11 2.00 26.88
N LYS A 149 -6.35 1.73 25.82
CA LYS A 149 -5.54 2.75 25.12
C LYS A 149 -6.30 3.44 23.98
N LEU A 150 -7.63 3.25 23.90
CA LEU A 150 -8.44 3.92 22.88
C LEU A 150 -8.45 5.43 23.14
N GLY A 151 -8.09 6.21 22.13
CA GLY A 151 -8.14 7.66 22.16
C GLY A 151 -8.75 8.21 20.87
N VAL A 152 -9.73 9.11 20.98
CA VAL A 152 -10.39 9.74 19.83
C VAL A 152 -10.07 11.22 19.78
N SER A 153 -9.51 11.69 18.68
CA SER A 153 -9.08 13.09 18.50
C SER A 153 -10.14 13.94 17.81
N ASN A 154 -10.12 15.25 18.10
CA ASN A 154 -10.94 16.23 17.42
C ASN A 154 -10.34 16.61 16.06
N TYR A 155 -10.99 17.52 15.34
CA TYR A 155 -10.42 18.19 14.18
C TYR A 155 -9.92 19.59 14.60
N PRO A 156 -8.60 19.83 14.63
CA PRO A 156 -8.07 21.17 14.83
C PRO A 156 -8.55 22.10 13.70
N GLU A 157 -9.04 23.28 14.05
CA GLU A 157 -9.59 24.26 13.11
C GLU A 157 -8.94 25.62 13.32
N ARG A 158 -8.43 26.23 12.25
CA ARG A 158 -7.96 27.61 12.26
C ARG A 158 -9.13 28.60 12.19
N ILE A 159 -8.92 29.80 12.71
CA ILE A 159 -9.80 30.94 12.49
C ILE A 159 -9.70 31.33 11.01
N ILE A 160 -10.84 31.36 10.33
CA ILE A 160 -10.96 31.79 8.93
C ILE A 160 -10.97 33.32 8.92
N SER A 161 -10.11 33.94 8.12
CA SER A 161 -10.02 35.40 8.02
C SER A 161 -11.32 36.02 7.47
N ASP A 162 -11.58 37.29 7.78
CA ASP A 162 -12.79 37.98 7.32
C ASP A 162 -12.85 38.07 5.78
N GLU A 163 -11.69 38.14 5.12
CA GLU A 163 -11.58 38.14 3.66
C GLU A 163 -11.95 36.79 3.04
N GLU A 164 -11.43 35.69 3.60
CA GLU A 164 -11.78 34.32 3.19
C GLU A 164 -13.27 34.07 3.40
N GLN A 165 -13.82 34.47 4.55
CA GLN A 165 -15.26 34.39 4.81
C GLN A 165 -16.07 35.24 3.82
N GLY A 166 -15.61 36.46 3.53
CA GLY A 166 -16.24 37.34 2.54
C GLY A 166 -16.28 36.72 1.15
N THR A 167 -15.20 36.04 0.76
CA THR A 167 -15.10 35.31 -0.52
C THR A 167 -16.07 34.14 -0.56
N ILE A 168 -16.10 33.30 0.48
CA ILE A 168 -17.04 32.16 0.57
C ILE A 168 -18.50 32.66 0.51
N ARG A 169 -18.84 33.76 1.19
CA ARG A 169 -20.18 34.35 1.14
C ARG A 169 -20.55 34.82 -0.27
N LYS A 170 -19.63 35.48 -0.97
CA LYS A 170 -19.82 35.91 -2.37
C LYS A 170 -20.04 34.70 -3.29
N LEU A 171 -19.20 33.67 -3.20
CA LEU A 171 -19.31 32.45 -4.01
C LEU A 171 -20.61 31.70 -3.75
N ARG A 172 -21.03 31.56 -2.48
CA ARG A 172 -22.35 31.01 -2.13
C ARG A 172 -23.48 31.86 -2.72
N GLY A 173 -23.33 33.19 -2.71
CA GLY A 173 -24.27 34.11 -3.35
C GLY A 173 -24.38 33.89 -4.85
N LEU A 174 -23.25 33.81 -5.56
CA LEU A 174 -23.21 33.53 -7.00
C LEU A 174 -23.90 32.21 -7.34
N ARG A 175 -23.63 31.14 -6.58
CA ARG A 175 -24.27 29.83 -6.81
C ARG A 175 -25.78 29.87 -6.55
N LYS A 176 -26.24 30.62 -5.54
CA LYS A 176 -27.68 30.82 -5.31
C LYS A 176 -28.35 31.53 -6.48
N VAL A 177 -27.70 32.54 -7.06
CA VAL A 177 -28.20 33.23 -8.25
C VAL A 177 -28.27 32.28 -9.44
N GLU A 178 -27.22 31.50 -9.69
CA GLU A 178 -27.19 30.49 -10.77
C GLU A 178 -28.34 29.46 -10.62
N LEU A 179 -28.60 28.97 -9.40
CA LEU A 179 -29.71 28.05 -9.14
C LEU A 179 -31.09 28.69 -9.40
N LEU A 180 -31.27 29.97 -9.04
CA LEU A 180 -32.50 30.72 -9.33
C LEU A 180 -32.68 30.95 -10.83
N GLU A 181 -31.60 31.28 -11.55
CA GLU A 181 -31.61 31.42 -13.01
C GLU A 181 -32.00 30.09 -13.68
N ALA A 182 -31.46 28.96 -13.21
CA ALA A 182 -31.81 27.63 -13.70
C ALA A 182 -33.29 27.28 -13.45
N GLN A 183 -33.83 27.63 -12.27
CA GLN A 183 -35.26 27.45 -11.96
C GLN A 183 -36.14 28.30 -12.88
N LEU A 184 -35.80 29.58 -13.08
CA LEU A 184 -36.52 30.48 -13.99
C LEU A 184 -36.46 30.02 -15.45
N ALA A 185 -35.35 29.38 -15.85
CA ALA A 185 -35.21 28.79 -17.18
C ALA A 185 -36.14 27.59 -17.40
N GLN A 186 -36.31 26.74 -16.37
CA GLN A 186 -37.26 25.61 -16.40
C GLN A 186 -38.72 26.07 -16.38
N GLU A 187 -39.04 27.15 -15.66
CA GLU A 187 -40.40 27.73 -15.56
C GLU A 187 -40.83 28.53 -16.80
N GLY A 188 -40.00 28.56 -17.84
CA GLY A 188 -40.33 29.14 -19.13
C GLY A 188 -40.08 30.64 -19.26
N GLY A 189 -39.58 31.30 -18.21
CA GLY A 189 -39.34 32.75 -18.14
C GLY A 189 -37.99 33.23 -18.69
N ALA A 190 -37.02 32.33 -18.91
CA ALA A 190 -35.68 32.73 -19.37
C ALA A 190 -35.56 32.90 -20.90
N LEU A 191 -34.64 33.79 -21.30
CA LEU A 191 -34.12 33.93 -22.66
C LEU A 191 -33.71 32.55 -23.20
N ALA A 192 -34.11 32.22 -24.42
CA ALA A 192 -33.88 30.91 -25.05
C ALA A 192 -32.39 30.45 -24.98
N ALA A 193 -31.45 31.40 -25.01
CA ALA A 193 -30.00 31.14 -24.92
C ALA A 193 -29.53 30.49 -23.61
N LEU A 194 -30.30 30.55 -22.52
CA LEU A 194 -29.97 29.91 -21.23
C LEU A 194 -30.46 28.46 -21.11
N ARG A 195 -31.33 28.01 -22.03
CA ARG A 195 -31.83 26.61 -22.02
C ARG A 195 -30.86 25.62 -22.65
N ASP A 196 -29.96 26.09 -23.50
CA ASP A 196 -29.11 25.24 -24.34
C ASP A 196 -27.88 24.66 -23.61
N ASP A 197 -27.60 25.08 -22.37
CA ASP A 197 -26.44 24.63 -21.59
C ASP A 197 -26.63 23.27 -20.89
N SER A 198 -27.85 22.72 -20.83
CA SER A 198 -28.10 21.40 -20.21
C SER A 198 -27.96 20.28 -21.24
N VAL A 199 -26.71 19.94 -21.60
CA VAL A 199 -26.37 18.95 -22.63
C VAL A 199 -26.76 17.51 -22.23
N LEU A 200 -26.89 17.21 -20.93
CA LEU A 200 -27.13 15.86 -20.41
C LEU A 200 -28.24 15.81 -19.35
N GLU A 201 -29.25 14.94 -19.59
CA GLU A 201 -30.26 14.59 -18.59
C GLU A 201 -29.63 13.73 -17.48
N THR A 202 -29.23 14.34 -16.37
CA THR A 202 -28.58 13.67 -15.23
C THR A 202 -29.38 12.47 -14.69
N ASN A 203 -30.70 12.50 -14.82
CA ASN A 203 -31.61 11.48 -14.29
C ASN A 203 -31.56 10.15 -15.06
N ARG A 204 -30.94 10.12 -16.25
CA ARG A 204 -30.70 8.88 -17.00
C ARG A 204 -29.54 8.06 -16.43
N PHE A 205 -28.62 8.71 -15.72
CA PHE A 205 -27.40 8.09 -15.23
C PHE A 205 -27.52 7.60 -13.78
N SER A 206 -28.18 8.39 -12.93
CA SER A 206 -28.35 8.07 -11.51
C SER A 206 -29.70 8.57 -11.03
N THR A 207 -30.34 7.76 -10.18
CA THR A 207 -31.58 8.13 -9.48
C THR A 207 -31.33 9.12 -8.35
N GLY A 208 -30.07 9.28 -7.92
CA GLY A 208 -29.66 10.11 -6.80
C GLY A 208 -29.77 9.41 -5.44
N GLU A 209 -30.26 8.17 -5.42
CA GLU A 209 -30.39 7.33 -4.22
C GLU A 209 -29.17 6.43 -4.02
N GLU A 210 -28.26 6.35 -5.00
CA GLU A 210 -27.10 5.47 -5.00
C GLU A 210 -26.04 5.92 -3.96
N THR A 211 -26.07 5.29 -2.79
CA THR A 211 -25.10 5.57 -1.70
C THR A 211 -23.63 5.28 -2.04
N TYR A 212 -23.36 4.53 -3.11
CA TYR A 212 -22.02 4.19 -3.55
C TYR A 212 -21.38 5.24 -4.46
N ILE A 213 -22.14 6.24 -4.94
CA ILE A 213 -21.60 7.37 -5.71
C ILE A 213 -21.40 8.55 -4.78
N VAL A 214 -20.15 8.95 -4.55
CA VAL A 214 -19.80 9.84 -3.42
C VAL A 214 -20.00 11.32 -3.75
N ASN A 215 -19.71 11.71 -4.99
CA ASN A 215 -19.84 13.08 -5.47
C ASN A 215 -21.22 13.36 -6.09
N TRP A 216 -22.20 12.49 -5.84
CA TRP A 216 -23.57 12.66 -6.31
C TRP A 216 -24.50 13.01 -5.15
N TRP A 217 -25.09 14.20 -5.21
CA TRP A 217 -25.90 14.76 -4.13
C TRP A 217 -27.38 14.71 -4.51
N PRO A 218 -28.27 14.04 -3.74
CA PRO A 218 -29.69 14.06 -4.02
C PRO A 218 -30.25 15.48 -3.91
N VAL A 219 -31.19 15.82 -4.80
CA VAL A 219 -31.98 17.05 -4.66
C VAL A 219 -32.96 16.84 -3.54
N SER A 220 -32.72 17.47 -2.39
CA SER A 220 -33.80 17.63 -1.43
C SER A 220 -34.74 18.73 -1.93
N THR A 221 -36.00 18.37 -2.13
CA THR A 221 -37.10 19.30 -2.43
C THR A 221 -37.57 20.09 -1.21
N GLU A 222 -36.98 19.83 -0.03
CA GLU A 222 -37.30 20.56 1.19
C GLU A 222 -36.62 21.94 1.19
N PRO A 223 -37.38 23.04 1.36
CA PRO A 223 -36.84 24.37 1.55
C PRO A 223 -36.25 24.49 2.97
N GLY A 224 -35.12 23.83 3.19
CA GLY A 224 -34.27 24.00 4.37
C GLY A 224 -33.20 25.07 4.12
N PRO A 225 -32.93 25.99 5.06
CA PRO A 225 -31.99 27.08 4.85
C PRO A 225 -30.53 26.58 4.85
N GLU A 226 -29.73 27.14 3.95
CA GLU A 226 -28.28 27.41 4.13
C GLU A 226 -27.25 26.26 4.19
N SER A 227 -27.60 24.97 4.05
CA SER A 227 -26.56 23.92 4.00
C SER A 227 -25.76 23.99 2.70
N VAL A 228 -24.42 24.06 2.79
CA VAL A 228 -23.51 24.11 1.62
C VAL A 228 -23.72 22.92 0.68
N ARG A 229 -24.13 21.78 1.23
CA ARG A 229 -24.43 20.57 0.45
C ARG A 229 -25.42 20.82 -0.69
N LEU A 230 -26.41 21.69 -0.48
CA LEU A 230 -27.43 22.01 -1.49
C LEU A 230 -26.89 22.92 -2.61
N LEU A 231 -25.75 23.56 -2.39
CA LEU A 231 -25.10 24.43 -3.38
C LEU A 231 -24.10 23.67 -4.25
N LEU A 232 -23.72 22.45 -3.88
CA LEU A 232 -22.74 21.65 -4.63
C LEU A 232 -23.26 21.34 -6.03
N TYR A 233 -22.37 21.47 -7.01
CA TYR A 233 -22.61 21.02 -8.38
C TYR A 233 -22.65 19.50 -8.43
N ARG A 234 -23.47 18.98 -9.35
CA ARG A 234 -23.38 17.58 -9.76
C ARG A 234 -22.19 17.38 -10.71
N PRO A 235 -21.67 16.15 -10.82
CA PRO A 235 -20.55 15.85 -11.72
C PRO A 235 -20.77 16.34 -13.17
N PHE A 236 -21.95 16.13 -13.75
CA PHE A 236 -22.26 16.59 -15.12
C PHE A 236 -22.46 18.10 -15.26
N GLU A 237 -22.55 18.86 -14.16
CA GLU A 237 -22.61 20.32 -14.22
C GLU A 237 -21.20 20.94 -14.31
N LEU A 238 -20.14 20.17 -14.01
CA LEU A 238 -18.74 20.61 -13.86
C LEU A 238 -17.93 20.61 -15.16
N LEU A 239 -18.57 21.01 -16.26
CA LEU A 239 -17.94 21.09 -17.58
C LEU A 239 -17.00 22.30 -17.72
N THR A 240 -17.24 23.37 -16.95
CA THR A 240 -16.43 24.61 -17.04
C THR A 240 -15.45 24.75 -15.89
N ASN A 241 -14.28 25.30 -16.18
CA ASN A 241 -13.25 25.59 -15.17
C ASN A 241 -13.76 26.53 -14.06
N CYS A 242 -14.67 27.45 -14.38
CA CYS A 242 -15.29 28.33 -13.37
C CYS A 242 -16.12 27.53 -12.36
N ARG A 243 -16.95 26.58 -12.83
CA ARG A 243 -17.74 25.71 -11.94
C ARG A 243 -16.85 24.77 -11.15
N ARG A 244 -15.78 24.22 -11.75
CA ARG A 244 -14.76 23.40 -11.04
C ARG A 244 -14.12 24.19 -9.89
N ARG A 245 -13.69 25.43 -10.13
CA ARG A 245 -13.13 26.32 -9.09
C ARG A 245 -14.13 26.63 -7.99
N LEU A 246 -15.37 26.97 -8.36
CA LEU A 246 -16.43 27.26 -7.38
C LEU A 246 -16.74 26.01 -6.53
N GLN A 247 -16.82 24.84 -7.16
CA GLN A 247 -17.03 23.56 -6.49
C GLN A 247 -15.94 23.25 -5.47
N ILE A 248 -14.66 23.49 -5.79
CA ILE A 248 -13.55 23.30 -4.82
C ILE A 248 -13.80 24.12 -3.55
N HIS A 249 -14.16 25.40 -3.68
CA HIS A 249 -14.44 26.24 -2.51
C HIS A 249 -15.70 25.80 -1.75
N LEU A 250 -16.74 25.34 -2.43
CA LEU A 250 -17.92 24.79 -1.77
C LEU A 250 -17.60 23.48 -1.03
N LEU A 251 -16.81 22.59 -1.63
CA LEU A 251 -16.38 21.33 -1.01
C LEU A 251 -15.51 21.60 0.22
N GLN A 252 -14.54 22.51 0.14
CA GLN A 252 -13.74 22.93 1.30
C GLN A 252 -14.60 23.49 2.43
N SER A 253 -15.61 24.31 2.08
CA SER A 253 -16.56 24.84 3.05
C SER A 253 -17.44 23.75 3.66
N PHE A 254 -17.86 22.77 2.86
CA PHE A 254 -18.65 21.62 3.33
C PHE A 254 -17.82 20.73 4.26
N SER A 255 -16.56 20.45 3.91
CA SER A 255 -15.59 19.76 4.75
C SER A 255 -15.37 20.47 6.09
N ALA A 256 -15.33 21.81 6.10
CA ALA A 256 -15.23 22.58 7.34
C ALA A 256 -16.48 22.46 8.22
N GLU A 257 -17.69 22.57 7.65
CA GLU A 257 -18.95 22.35 8.39
C GLU A 257 -19.02 20.94 8.98
N PHE A 258 -18.56 19.95 8.22
CA PHE A 258 -18.56 18.55 8.63
C PHE A 258 -17.57 18.26 9.78
N ARG A 259 -16.39 18.88 9.78
CA ARG A 259 -15.43 18.82 10.90
C ARG A 259 -15.96 19.53 12.15
N ALA A 260 -16.57 20.70 11.98
CA ALA A 260 -17.17 21.46 13.07
C ALA A 260 -18.31 20.67 13.75
N ALA A 261 -19.14 19.99 12.96
CA ALA A 261 -20.20 19.13 13.49
C ALA A 261 -19.66 17.99 14.36
N PHE A 262 -18.56 17.33 13.95
CA PHE A 262 -17.91 16.31 14.78
C PHE A 262 -17.29 16.89 16.05
N ASN A 263 -16.66 18.07 15.95
CA ASN A 263 -16.09 18.76 17.10
C ASN A 263 -17.15 19.06 18.19
N GLU A 264 -18.38 19.39 17.79
CA GLU A 264 -19.49 19.57 18.74
C GLU A 264 -19.93 18.25 19.40
N ILE A 265 -19.95 17.14 18.66
CA ILE A 265 -20.21 15.80 19.25
C ILE A 265 -19.11 15.48 20.28
N MET A 266 -17.85 15.73 19.94
CA MET A 266 -16.74 15.45 20.82
C MET A 266 -16.75 16.30 22.09
N LYS A 267 -17.10 17.59 22.01
CA LYS A 267 -17.28 18.45 23.19
C LYS A 267 -18.35 17.90 24.14
N LYS A 268 -19.46 17.39 23.59
CA LYS A 268 -20.51 16.74 24.41
C LYS A 268 -19.97 15.50 25.12
N THR A 269 -19.26 14.62 24.40
CA THR A 269 -18.66 13.42 24.99
C THR A 269 -17.58 13.75 26.02
N GLN A 270 -16.82 14.84 25.84
CA GLN A 270 -15.86 15.32 26.84
C GLN A 270 -16.57 15.74 28.13
N GLY A 271 -17.71 16.43 28.02
CA GLY A 271 -18.57 16.78 29.16
C GLY A 271 -19.14 15.54 29.87
N GLU A 272 -19.64 14.56 29.10
CA GLU A 272 -20.11 13.27 29.64
C GLU A 272 -19.00 12.52 30.39
N LYS A 273 -17.77 12.50 29.84
CA LYS A 273 -16.61 11.91 30.52
C LYS A 273 -16.34 12.61 31.86
N ALA A 274 -16.31 13.94 31.88
CA ALA A 274 -16.05 14.70 33.10
C ALA A 274 -17.08 14.38 34.19
N GLN A 275 -18.37 14.30 33.83
CA GLN A 275 -19.45 13.91 34.75
C GLN A 275 -19.29 12.48 35.27
N ILE A 276 -18.96 11.51 34.40
CA ILE A 276 -18.74 10.12 34.81
C ILE A 276 -17.53 10.00 35.73
N VAL A 277 -16.43 10.70 35.43
CA VAL A 277 -15.22 10.72 36.28
C VAL A 277 -15.53 11.32 37.65
N GLU A 278 -16.34 12.38 37.73
CA GLU A 278 -16.80 12.95 39.00
C GLU A 278 -17.63 11.95 39.81
N GLN A 279 -18.60 11.29 39.18
CA GLN A 279 -19.39 10.23 39.82
C GLN A 279 -18.51 9.08 40.34
N ILE A 280 -17.53 8.63 39.55
CA ILE A 280 -16.59 7.58 39.99
C ILE A 280 -15.75 8.07 41.17
N ARG A 281 -15.30 9.33 41.19
CA ARG A 281 -14.54 9.91 42.31
C ARG A 281 -15.36 9.93 43.61
N GLU A 282 -16.64 10.31 43.55
CA GLU A 282 -17.53 10.26 44.72
C GLU A 282 -17.67 8.83 45.27
N LYS A 283 -17.84 7.84 44.39
CA LYS A 283 -17.95 6.43 44.78
C LYS A 283 -16.63 5.90 45.35
N ILE A 284 -15.49 6.25 44.76
CA ILE A 284 -14.15 5.89 45.28
C ILE A 284 -13.91 6.53 46.65
N ALA A 285 -14.31 7.78 46.85
CA ALA A 285 -14.20 8.43 48.16
C ALA A 285 -15.02 7.67 49.23
N ARG A 286 -16.22 7.19 48.88
CA ARG A 286 -17.01 6.31 49.76
C ARG A 286 -16.35 4.96 49.99
N ILE A 287 -15.78 4.33 48.97
CA ILE A 287 -15.02 3.07 49.10
C ILE A 287 -13.83 3.26 50.05
N ARG A 288 -13.07 4.35 49.92
CA ARG A 288 -11.95 4.68 50.82
C ARG A 288 -12.41 4.89 52.26
N ALA A 289 -13.58 5.50 52.48
CA ALA A 289 -14.16 5.64 53.81
C ALA A 289 -14.49 4.27 54.43
N ILE A 290 -15.13 3.38 53.65
CA ILE A 290 -15.46 2.02 54.10
C ILE A 290 -14.18 1.19 54.37
N LEU A 291 -13.15 1.32 53.53
CA LEU A 291 -11.86 0.64 53.76
C LEU A 291 -11.16 1.12 55.04
N ARG A 292 -11.24 2.43 55.35
CA ARG A 292 -10.76 2.98 56.63
C ARG A 292 -11.56 2.43 57.82
N GLU A 293 -12.89 2.33 57.70
CA GLU A 293 -13.76 1.75 58.73
C GLU A 293 -13.47 0.25 58.96
N LEU A 294 -13.13 -0.50 57.91
CA LEU A 294 -12.73 -1.90 57.97
C LEU A 294 -11.24 -2.11 58.35
N GLN A 295 -10.45 -1.04 58.44
CA GLN A 295 -8.99 -1.07 58.65
C GLN A 295 -8.23 -1.92 57.61
N ILE A 296 -8.71 -1.91 56.36
CA ILE A 296 -8.05 -2.61 55.24
C ILE A 296 -7.21 -1.58 54.47
N GLU A 297 -5.90 -1.78 54.44
CA GLU A 297 -4.98 -1.00 53.61
C GLU A 297 -5.00 -1.53 52.17
N GLU A 298 -5.91 -1.00 51.36
CA GLU A 298 -5.96 -1.27 49.91
C GLU A 298 -5.80 0.04 49.12
N GLN A 299 -4.91 0.03 48.12
CA GLN A 299 -4.79 1.14 47.17
C GLN A 299 -5.90 1.07 46.13
N VAL A 300 -6.80 2.06 46.15
CA VAL A 300 -7.88 2.19 45.17
C VAL A 300 -7.45 3.16 44.06
N PRO A 301 -7.28 2.69 42.81
CA PRO A 301 -6.88 3.52 41.67
C PRO A 301 -7.91 4.63 41.41
N GLU A 302 -7.45 5.86 41.25
CA GLU A 302 -8.30 7.01 40.96
C GLU A 302 -8.35 7.28 39.44
N PRO A 303 -9.52 7.60 38.87
CA PRO A 303 -9.61 7.99 37.46
C PRO A 303 -9.00 9.39 37.27
N GLU A 304 -7.94 9.43 36.47
CA GLU A 304 -7.26 10.66 36.06
C GLU A 304 -7.62 10.99 34.61
N MET A 305 -7.83 12.28 34.34
CA MET A 305 -7.89 12.81 32.99
C MET A 305 -6.45 12.87 32.47
N GLN A 306 -6.21 12.39 31.26
CA GLN A 306 -4.87 12.45 30.67
C GLN A 306 -4.56 13.88 30.19
N ASP A 307 -3.27 14.21 30.12
CA ASP A 307 -2.82 15.57 29.78
C ASP A 307 -3.23 16.01 28.37
N ALA A 308 -3.38 15.07 27.44
CA ALA A 308 -3.82 15.35 26.07
C ALA A 308 -5.35 15.62 25.93
N GLU A 309 -6.12 15.50 27.03
CA GLU A 309 -7.56 15.82 27.05
C GLU A 309 -7.83 17.32 27.19
N ASP A 310 -6.90 18.06 27.80
CA ASP A 310 -6.95 19.51 27.88
C ASP A 310 -5.84 20.12 27.01
N PRO A 311 -6.20 20.83 25.93
CA PRO A 311 -5.23 21.37 24.99
C PRO A 311 -4.21 22.30 25.64
N GLU A 312 -4.55 23.00 26.73
CA GLU A 312 -3.61 23.93 27.36
C GLU A 312 -2.45 23.27 28.11
N HIS A 313 -2.58 21.99 28.46
CA HIS A 313 -1.52 21.27 29.17
C HIS A 313 -0.26 21.10 28.31
N VAL A 314 -0.38 21.10 26.97
CA VAL A 314 0.78 21.02 26.06
C VAL A 314 1.77 22.18 26.27
N LEU A 315 1.29 23.33 26.76
CA LEU A 315 2.14 24.51 27.00
C LEU A 315 2.67 24.59 28.44
N LYS A 316 2.25 23.69 29.33
CA LYS A 316 2.57 23.71 30.76
C LYS A 316 3.47 22.52 31.09
N VAL A 317 4.62 22.78 31.69
CA VAL A 317 5.51 21.74 32.23
C VAL A 317 5.21 21.58 33.71
N LYS A 318 4.93 20.35 34.16
CA LYS A 318 4.72 20.07 35.59
C LYS A 318 6.07 19.92 36.30
N ASP A 319 6.16 20.36 37.56
CA ASP A 319 7.37 20.19 38.37
C ASP A 319 7.77 18.71 38.51
N SER A 320 6.81 17.79 38.46
CA SER A 320 7.02 16.34 38.48
C SER A 320 7.70 15.78 37.22
N GLU A 321 7.68 16.50 36.09
CA GLU A 321 8.36 16.11 34.84
C GLU A 321 9.85 16.46 34.87
N ILE A 322 10.27 17.33 35.80
CA ILE A 322 11.65 17.77 35.93
C ILE A 322 12.41 16.77 36.80
N ILE A 323 13.18 15.90 36.15
CA ILE A 323 14.00 14.86 36.81
C ILE A 323 15.20 15.48 37.55
N ALA A 324 15.62 16.68 37.16
CA ALA A 324 16.72 17.38 37.80
C ALA A 324 16.30 17.94 39.16
N GLU A 325 17.07 17.63 40.20
CA GLU A 325 16.91 18.27 41.51
C GLU A 325 17.04 19.79 41.35
N LYS A 326 16.01 20.52 41.78
CA LYS A 326 16.01 21.98 41.71
C LYS A 326 17.22 22.50 42.49
N TRP A 327 18.14 23.17 41.79
CA TRP A 327 19.26 23.82 42.46
C TRP A 327 18.73 25.03 43.24
N ILE A 328 18.79 24.93 44.56
CA ILE A 328 18.39 25.99 45.48
C ILE A 328 19.64 26.84 45.76
N SER A 329 19.61 28.11 45.34
CA SER A 329 20.67 29.09 45.64
C SER A 329 20.89 29.20 47.15
N GLU A 330 22.08 29.62 47.61
CA GLU A 330 22.34 29.85 49.04
C GLU A 330 21.35 30.83 49.68
N GLU A 331 20.89 31.83 48.90
CA GLU A 331 19.87 32.79 49.32
C GLU A 331 18.48 32.15 49.43
N GLU A 332 18.11 31.30 48.47
CA GLU A 332 16.84 30.55 48.53
C GLU A 332 16.87 29.48 49.63
N ARG A 333 18.02 28.86 49.91
CA ARG A 333 18.21 27.92 51.03
C ARG A 333 18.03 28.62 52.36
N LYS A 334 18.58 29.83 52.54
CA LYS A 334 18.33 30.65 53.73
C LYS A 334 16.87 31.01 53.85
N ARG A 335 16.22 31.42 52.75
CA ARG A 335 14.79 31.73 52.73
C ARG A 335 13.90 30.52 53.06
N LEU A 336 14.23 29.33 52.54
CA LEU A 336 13.54 28.08 52.85
C LEU A 336 13.79 27.62 54.29
N ALA A 337 15.02 27.76 54.79
CA ALA A 337 15.36 27.45 56.18
C ALA A 337 14.69 28.41 57.17
N GLU A 338 14.61 29.70 56.84
CA GLU A 338 13.84 30.68 57.61
C GLU A 338 12.34 30.40 57.57
N ALA A 339 11.80 30.00 56.41
CA ALA A 339 10.40 29.61 56.30
C ALA A 339 10.12 28.31 57.09
N ALA A 340 11.00 27.32 57.00
CA ALA A 340 10.92 26.08 57.77
C ALA A 340 11.09 26.36 59.28
N ALA A 341 11.99 27.26 59.67
CA ALA A 341 12.14 27.68 61.07
C ALA A 341 10.89 28.42 61.57
N ARG A 342 10.28 29.29 60.74
CA ARG A 342 9.00 29.95 61.07
C ARG A 342 7.84 28.96 61.15
N GLU A 343 7.79 27.96 60.27
CA GLU A 343 6.79 26.89 60.34
C GLU A 343 7.04 25.97 61.54
N GLU A 344 8.30 25.65 61.87
CA GLU A 344 8.68 24.90 63.06
C GLU A 344 8.37 25.67 64.35
N GLU A 345 8.60 26.98 64.39
CA GLU A 345 8.19 27.84 65.50
C GLU A 345 6.67 27.90 65.61
N ARG A 346 5.95 28.00 64.49
CA ARG A 346 4.48 27.92 64.46
C ARG A 346 3.98 26.56 64.93
N LEU A 347 4.61 25.45 64.53
CA LEU A 347 4.28 24.09 64.96
C LEU A 347 4.69 23.82 66.42
N ARG A 348 5.81 24.38 66.91
CA ARG A 348 6.20 24.35 68.32
C ARG A 348 5.23 25.15 69.17
N ALA A 349 4.82 26.35 68.74
CA ALA A 349 3.81 27.15 69.42
C ALA A 349 2.43 26.47 69.43
N LEU A 350 2.08 25.72 68.38
CA LEU A 350 0.86 24.90 68.34
C LEU A 350 0.94 23.65 69.23
N ARG A 351 2.13 23.04 69.37
CA ARG A 351 2.40 21.91 70.27
C ARG A 351 2.50 22.32 71.74
N GLU A 352 3.05 23.51 72.02
CA GLU A 352 3.17 24.05 73.38
C GLU A 352 1.84 24.57 73.93
N ASN A 353 0.92 24.99 73.05
CA ASN A 353 -0.44 25.40 73.39
C ASN A 353 -1.52 24.37 73.02
N ASP A 354 -1.26 23.09 73.27
CA ASP A 354 -2.32 22.09 73.22
C ASP A 354 -3.11 22.04 74.55
N ALA A 355 -3.74 23.16 74.89
CA ALA A 355 -4.65 23.25 76.02
C ALA A 355 -5.85 22.32 75.83
N GLY A 356 -6.18 21.99 74.57
CA GLY A 356 -7.22 21.04 74.18
C GLY A 356 -6.91 19.62 74.64
N THR A 357 -5.76 19.03 74.27
CA THR A 357 -5.43 17.67 74.72
C THR A 357 -5.19 17.59 76.22
N ARG A 358 -4.55 18.59 76.84
CA ARG A 358 -4.37 18.62 78.31
C ARG A 358 -5.70 18.70 79.07
N ALA A 359 -6.64 19.52 78.62
CA ALA A 359 -7.98 19.59 79.21
C ALA A 359 -8.81 18.33 78.92
N LEU A 360 -8.66 17.71 77.74
CA LEU A 360 -9.36 16.47 77.40
C LEU A 360 -8.90 15.28 78.25
N GLN A 361 -7.61 15.22 78.51
CA GLN A 361 -6.99 14.16 79.31
C GLN A 361 -7.33 14.33 80.79
N GLN A 362 -7.47 15.58 81.28
CA GLN A 362 -7.89 15.87 82.65
C GLN A 362 -9.41 15.79 82.89
N MET A 363 -10.26 16.09 81.89
CA MET A 363 -11.72 16.14 82.10
C MET A 363 -12.49 14.94 81.52
N MET A 364 -11.94 14.21 80.54
CA MET A 364 -12.64 13.14 79.80
C MET A 364 -11.75 11.89 79.55
N GLY A 365 -10.66 11.73 80.29
CA GLY A 365 -9.78 10.55 80.21
C GLY A 365 -9.07 10.34 78.88
N GLY A 366 -8.99 11.36 78.02
CA GLY A 366 -8.30 11.29 76.73
C GLY A 366 -9.11 10.72 75.56
N THR A 367 -10.41 10.42 75.75
CA THR A 367 -11.27 9.88 74.67
C THR A 367 -12.35 10.89 74.31
N LEU A 368 -12.20 11.55 73.15
CA LEU A 368 -13.16 12.56 72.66
C LEU A 368 -14.45 11.94 72.10
N LYS A 369 -14.41 10.66 71.69
CA LYS A 369 -15.54 9.96 71.10
C LYS A 369 -16.49 9.49 72.20
N THR A 370 -17.75 9.95 72.21
CA THR A 370 -18.77 9.36 73.07
C THR A 370 -19.12 7.95 72.57
N LYS A 371 -19.75 7.10 73.39
CA LYS A 371 -20.23 5.75 72.95
C LYS A 371 -21.13 5.77 71.71
N LYS A 372 -21.61 6.95 71.26
CA LYS A 372 -22.39 7.16 70.04
C LYS A 372 -21.53 7.47 68.79
N ASP A 373 -20.28 7.86 68.98
CA ASP A 373 -19.36 8.30 67.90
C ASP A 373 -18.34 7.22 67.51
N LEU A 374 -18.35 6.07 68.20
CA LEU A 374 -17.56 4.90 67.87
C LEU A 374 -18.32 4.06 66.83
N SER A 375 -17.65 3.70 65.74
CA SER A 375 -18.19 2.70 64.80
C SER A 375 -18.41 1.38 65.55
N ALA A 376 -19.37 0.55 65.12
CA ALA A 376 -19.68 -0.71 65.78
C ALA A 376 -18.43 -1.61 65.98
N LEU A 377 -17.42 -1.51 65.09
CA LEU A 377 -16.13 -2.20 65.19
C LEU A 377 -15.16 -1.62 66.24
N GLU A 378 -15.30 -0.35 66.63
CA GLU A 378 -14.41 0.31 67.60
C GLU A 378 -14.87 0.12 69.05
N ILE A 379 -16.06 -0.46 69.27
CA ILE A 379 -16.60 -0.71 70.61
C ILE A 379 -15.92 -1.95 71.20
N THR A 380 -15.10 -1.78 72.24
CA THR A 380 -14.51 -2.87 73.03
C THR A 380 -15.15 -2.96 74.42
N LEU A 381 -15.42 -4.17 74.89
CA LEU A 381 -15.90 -4.45 76.24
C LEU A 381 -14.70 -4.55 77.20
N ASP A 382 -14.66 -3.69 78.22
CA ASP A 382 -13.58 -3.70 79.22
C ASP A 382 -13.71 -4.93 80.13
N LYS A 383 -12.67 -5.77 80.16
CA LYS A 383 -12.62 -6.97 81.00
C LYS A 383 -12.12 -6.61 82.40
N GLU A 384 -12.85 -7.00 83.44
CA GLU A 384 -12.43 -6.72 84.82
C GLU A 384 -11.23 -7.62 85.21
N PRO A 385 -10.21 -7.09 85.92
CA PRO A 385 -8.93 -7.78 86.13
C PRO A 385 -9.01 -9.12 86.88
N TRP A 386 -10.09 -9.37 87.63
CA TRP A 386 -10.33 -10.66 88.29
C TRP A 386 -10.82 -11.75 87.32
N MET A 387 -11.37 -11.40 86.16
CA MET A 387 -11.88 -12.36 85.15
C MET A 387 -10.76 -13.15 84.44
N ASP A 388 -9.50 -12.68 84.54
CA ASP A 388 -8.31 -13.38 84.00
C ASP A 388 -7.45 -14.06 85.08
N GLN A 389 -7.58 -13.63 86.34
CA GLN A 389 -6.69 -14.03 87.43
C GLN A 389 -7.24 -15.21 88.26
N ILE A 390 -8.53 -15.53 88.14
CA ILE A 390 -9.20 -16.56 88.96
C ILE A 390 -9.73 -17.68 88.03
N PRO A 391 -9.29 -18.94 88.19
CA PRO A 391 -9.83 -20.07 87.46
C PRO A 391 -11.33 -20.27 87.74
N GLU A 392 -12.08 -20.74 86.75
CA GLU A 392 -13.55 -20.86 86.76
C GLU A 392 -14.11 -21.76 87.90
N GLU A 393 -13.22 -22.57 88.49
CA GLU A 393 -13.47 -23.48 89.60
C GLU A 393 -13.47 -22.79 90.98
N GLU A 394 -12.82 -21.63 91.13
CA GLU A 394 -12.67 -20.88 92.41
C GLU A 394 -13.56 -19.61 92.50
N MET A 395 -14.41 -19.38 91.50
CA MET A 395 -15.34 -18.24 91.44
C MET A 395 -16.52 -18.39 92.42
N THR A 396 -16.92 -17.29 93.08
CA THR A 396 -18.21 -17.23 93.82
C THR A 396 -19.40 -17.26 92.85
N ASP A 397 -20.57 -17.74 93.28
CA ASP A 397 -21.77 -17.85 92.41
C ASP A 397 -22.18 -16.51 91.77
N LEU A 398 -21.99 -15.39 92.49
CA LEU A 398 -22.20 -14.03 91.98
C LEU A 398 -21.18 -13.65 90.88
N GLN A 399 -19.93 -14.09 91.01
CA GLN A 399 -18.88 -13.83 90.02
C GLN A 399 -19.05 -14.72 88.78
N ARG A 400 -19.55 -15.97 88.93
CA ARG A 400 -19.96 -16.84 87.81
C ARG A 400 -21.12 -16.26 87.01
N GLN A 401 -22.10 -15.62 87.66
CA GLN A 401 -23.18 -14.92 86.96
C GLN A 401 -22.65 -13.71 86.18
N ALA A 402 -21.82 -12.87 86.80
CA ALA A 402 -21.21 -11.71 86.15
C ALA A 402 -20.31 -12.10 84.95
N TYR A 403 -19.56 -13.20 85.05
CA TYR A 403 -18.74 -13.72 83.96
C TYR A 403 -19.59 -14.28 82.80
N LYS A 404 -20.69 -14.99 83.09
CA LYS A 404 -21.65 -15.43 82.06
C LYS A 404 -22.32 -14.26 81.35
N GLU A 405 -22.77 -13.25 82.07
CA GLU A 405 -23.34 -12.03 81.48
C GLU A 405 -22.32 -11.27 80.62
N PHE A 406 -21.04 -11.26 81.01
CA PHE A 406 -19.96 -10.69 80.21
C PHE A 406 -19.75 -11.48 78.91
N GLN A 407 -19.70 -12.81 78.96
CA GLN A 407 -19.59 -13.66 77.78
C GLN A 407 -20.79 -13.54 76.83
N GLU A 408 -22.01 -13.38 77.36
CA GLU A 408 -23.20 -13.14 76.54
C GLU A 408 -23.16 -11.77 75.85
N LYS A 409 -22.72 -10.72 76.56
CA LYS A 409 -22.51 -9.38 75.99
C LYS A 409 -21.38 -9.35 74.96
N GLU A 410 -20.30 -10.09 75.20
CA GLU A 410 -19.18 -10.24 74.27
C GLU A 410 -19.62 -10.96 72.99
N LYS A 411 -20.38 -12.06 73.11
CA LYS A 411 -20.97 -12.76 71.96
C LYS A 411 -21.93 -11.86 71.17
N ALA A 412 -22.82 -11.14 71.86
CA ALA A 412 -23.74 -10.21 71.21
C ALA A 412 -23.00 -9.06 70.49
N LEU A 413 -21.93 -8.52 71.09
CA LEU A 413 -21.08 -7.51 70.49
C LEU A 413 -20.38 -8.04 69.23
N LEU A 414 -19.81 -9.24 69.30
CA LEU A 414 -19.19 -9.94 68.16
C LEU A 414 -20.19 -10.17 67.02
N GLU A 415 -21.42 -10.61 67.33
CA GLU A 415 -22.48 -10.80 66.34
C GLU A 415 -22.89 -9.49 65.65
N GLU A 416 -23.00 -8.38 66.41
CA GLU A 416 -23.28 -7.05 65.84
C GLU A 416 -22.11 -6.52 64.99
N GLN A 417 -20.87 -6.72 65.44
CA GLN A 417 -19.67 -6.40 64.66
C GLN A 417 -19.61 -7.19 63.35
N ASP A 418 -19.94 -8.48 63.38
CA ASP A 418 -19.97 -9.34 62.18
C ASP A 418 -21.10 -8.95 61.22
N LYS A 419 -22.28 -8.58 61.73
CA LYS A 419 -23.37 -8.05 60.89
C LYS A 419 -22.95 -6.76 60.20
N TYR A 420 -22.34 -5.84 60.94
CA TYR A 420 -21.91 -4.55 60.39
C TYR A 420 -20.74 -4.71 59.40
N ARG A 421 -19.77 -5.61 59.66
CA ARG A 421 -18.73 -5.98 58.69
C ARG A 421 -19.34 -6.52 57.40
N LYS A 422 -20.31 -7.45 57.49
CA LYS A 422 -21.00 -8.01 56.31
C LYS A 422 -21.78 -6.93 55.53
N GLN A 423 -22.36 -5.95 56.21
CA GLN A 423 -23.02 -4.81 55.56
C GLN A 423 -22.01 -3.94 54.80
N LEU A 424 -20.89 -3.58 55.43
CA LEU A 424 -19.81 -2.83 54.79
C LEU A 424 -19.21 -3.58 53.59
N ASP A 425 -18.99 -4.90 53.70
CA ASP A 425 -18.52 -5.74 52.59
C ASP A 425 -19.53 -5.78 51.43
N ALA A 426 -20.83 -5.82 51.73
CA ALA A 426 -21.89 -5.79 50.71
C ALA A 426 -21.95 -4.44 50.00
N ASP A 427 -21.86 -3.33 50.74
CA ASP A 427 -21.79 -1.98 50.18
C ASP A 427 -20.52 -1.77 49.36
N LEU A 428 -19.37 -2.29 49.82
CA LEU A 428 -18.11 -2.22 49.11
C LEU A 428 -18.21 -2.97 47.76
N LYS A 429 -18.76 -4.19 47.76
CA LYS A 429 -19.01 -4.95 46.52
C LYS A 429 -19.95 -4.21 45.57
N ARG A 430 -21.02 -3.61 46.10
CA ARG A 430 -21.99 -2.81 45.31
C ARG A 430 -21.34 -1.56 44.71
N LEU A 431 -20.56 -0.81 45.47
CA LEU A 431 -19.88 0.38 44.97
C LEU A 431 -18.83 0.02 43.90
N ARG A 432 -18.13 -1.11 44.06
CA ARG A 432 -17.20 -1.63 43.04
C ARG A 432 -17.93 -2.00 41.75
N SER A 433 -19.08 -2.66 41.83
CA SER A 433 -19.88 -2.96 40.63
C SER A 433 -20.43 -1.68 39.97
N GLU A 434 -20.92 -0.72 40.75
CA GLU A 434 -21.38 0.59 40.23
C GLU A 434 -20.23 1.34 39.49
N VAL A 435 -19.01 1.36 40.05
CA VAL A 435 -17.84 1.96 39.38
C VAL A 435 -17.50 1.23 38.08
N GLN A 436 -17.55 -0.11 38.09
CA GLN A 436 -17.30 -0.92 36.90
C GLN A 436 -18.36 -0.67 35.81
N GLU A 437 -19.64 -0.54 36.19
CA GLU A 437 -20.75 -0.22 35.28
C GLU A 437 -20.58 1.16 34.64
N LEU A 438 -20.31 2.21 35.44
CA LEU A 438 -20.05 3.56 34.93
C LEU A 438 -18.88 3.59 33.94
N THR A 439 -17.82 2.86 34.27
CA THR A 439 -16.64 2.74 33.40
C THR A 439 -17.00 2.06 32.08
N GLN A 440 -17.75 0.94 32.13
CA GLN A 440 -18.20 0.23 30.92
C GLN A 440 -19.17 1.04 30.07
N GLN A 441 -20.06 1.82 30.69
CA GLN A 441 -20.96 2.74 29.99
C GLN A 441 -20.15 3.75 29.17
N PHE A 442 -19.14 4.38 29.78
CA PHE A 442 -18.28 5.32 29.06
C PHE A 442 -17.49 4.63 27.91
N GLU A 443 -17.00 3.42 28.12
CA GLU A 443 -16.32 2.68 27.04
C GLU A 443 -17.22 2.39 25.84
N SER A 444 -18.52 2.20 26.05
CA SER A 444 -19.46 2.02 24.93
C SER A 444 -19.64 3.32 24.14
N VAL A 445 -19.77 4.45 24.83
CA VAL A 445 -19.89 5.79 24.22
C VAL A 445 -18.62 6.14 23.44
N LEU A 446 -17.43 5.91 24.02
CA LEU A 446 -16.16 6.20 23.35
C LEU A 446 -15.92 5.31 22.12
N LYS A 447 -16.33 4.04 22.17
CA LYS A 447 -16.30 3.15 20.99
C LYS A 447 -17.19 3.68 19.88
N GLU A 448 -18.41 4.09 20.21
CA GLU A 448 -19.31 4.70 19.24
C GLU A 448 -18.72 5.99 18.65
N LEU A 449 -18.15 6.87 19.47
CA LEU A 449 -17.44 8.06 19.02
C LEU A 449 -16.28 7.71 18.08
N SER A 450 -15.53 6.64 18.36
CA SER A 450 -14.43 6.21 17.49
C SER A 450 -14.94 5.71 16.12
N HIS A 451 -16.04 4.97 16.07
CA HIS A 451 -16.68 4.56 14.81
C HIS A 451 -17.22 5.77 14.04
N GLN A 452 -17.84 6.72 14.75
CA GLN A 452 -18.28 7.98 14.15
C GLN A 452 -17.09 8.76 13.61
N ARG A 453 -15.97 8.83 14.33
CA ARG A 453 -14.73 9.47 13.87
C ARG A 453 -14.25 8.88 12.55
N PHE A 454 -14.14 7.55 12.46
CA PHE A 454 -13.75 6.88 11.21
C PHE A 454 -14.71 7.15 10.06
N ALA A 455 -16.02 7.12 10.32
CA ALA A 455 -17.02 7.44 9.30
C ALA A 455 -16.93 8.91 8.84
N HIS A 456 -16.59 9.83 9.76
CA HIS A 456 -16.35 11.21 9.43
C HIS A 456 -15.05 11.39 8.62
N ASP A 457 -13.94 10.77 9.04
CA ASP A 457 -12.67 10.82 8.33
C ASP A 457 -12.83 10.29 6.90
N ALA A 458 -13.53 9.17 6.71
CA ALA A 458 -13.79 8.62 5.38
C ALA A 458 -14.53 9.63 4.47
N LYS A 459 -15.60 10.26 4.97
CA LYS A 459 -16.35 11.27 4.21
C LYS A 459 -15.50 12.50 3.91
N PHE A 460 -14.76 13.01 4.90
CA PHE A 460 -13.87 14.15 4.75
C PHE A 460 -12.80 13.89 3.70
N PHE A 461 -12.10 12.75 3.78
CA PHE A 461 -11.08 12.37 2.81
C PHE A 461 -11.64 12.17 1.40
N CYS A 462 -12.87 11.67 1.24
CA CYS A 462 -13.51 11.64 -0.07
C CYS A 462 -13.72 13.05 -0.66
N GLN A 463 -14.09 14.03 0.16
CA GLN A 463 -14.24 15.41 -0.31
C GLN A 463 -12.90 16.04 -0.66
N GLU A 464 -11.87 15.85 0.18
CA GLU A 464 -10.51 16.32 -0.09
C GLU A 464 -9.93 15.68 -1.35
N LEU A 465 -10.13 14.37 -1.54
CA LEU A 465 -9.75 13.68 -2.76
C LEU A 465 -10.42 14.32 -3.98
N TYR A 466 -11.72 14.61 -3.88
CA TYR A 466 -12.42 15.25 -4.99
C TYR A 466 -11.93 16.66 -5.28
N CYS A 467 -11.62 17.46 -4.25
CA CYS A 467 -10.95 18.75 -4.41
C CYS A 467 -9.63 18.62 -5.17
N VAL A 468 -8.78 17.66 -4.78
CA VAL A 468 -7.48 17.42 -5.43
C VAL A 468 -7.67 17.01 -6.89
N ARG A 469 -8.62 16.13 -7.17
CA ARG A 469 -8.92 15.68 -8.54
C ARG A 469 -9.41 16.83 -9.44
N LEU A 470 -10.32 17.68 -8.93
CA LEU A 470 -10.73 18.90 -9.63
C LEU A 470 -9.57 19.90 -9.83
N GLN A 471 -8.64 20.00 -8.87
CA GLN A 471 -7.44 20.84 -9.02
C GLN A 471 -6.49 20.29 -10.09
N LEU A 472 -6.31 18.98 -10.18
CA LEU A 472 -5.52 18.34 -11.23
C LEU A 472 -6.13 18.62 -12.61
N ALA A 473 -7.46 18.49 -12.76
CA ALA A 473 -8.14 18.84 -14.01
C ALA A 473 -7.96 20.32 -14.40
N LEU A 474 -7.92 21.22 -13.41
CA LEU A 474 -7.62 22.65 -13.66
C LEU A 474 -6.17 22.88 -14.06
N LEU A 475 -5.21 22.13 -13.50
CA LEU A 475 -3.80 22.21 -13.87
C LEU A 475 -3.58 21.69 -15.29
N GLN A 476 -4.17 20.55 -15.63
CA GLN A 476 -4.16 20.00 -16.98
C GLN A 476 -4.67 21.03 -17.99
N SER A 477 -5.84 21.64 -17.74
CA SER A 477 -6.37 22.68 -18.62
C SER A 477 -5.45 23.91 -18.79
N VAL A 478 -4.60 24.22 -17.80
CA VAL A 478 -3.59 25.28 -17.94
C VAL A 478 -2.44 24.81 -18.83
N GLU A 479 -1.95 23.58 -18.62
CA GLU A 479 -0.90 22.94 -19.42
C GLU A 479 -1.32 22.84 -20.89
N ASP A 480 -2.54 22.38 -21.18
CA ASP A 480 -3.08 22.33 -22.53
C ASP A 480 -3.18 23.72 -23.16
N GLY A 481 -3.56 24.73 -22.37
CA GLY A 481 -3.56 26.12 -22.80
C GLY A 481 -2.16 26.65 -23.15
N HIS A 482 -1.08 26.08 -22.57
CA HIS A 482 0.29 26.36 -22.99
C HIS A 482 0.64 25.62 -24.29
N VAL A 483 0.29 24.34 -24.41
CA VAL A 483 0.54 23.52 -25.61
C VAL A 483 -0.20 24.09 -26.83
N LEU A 484 -1.49 24.42 -26.71
CA LEU A 484 -2.26 25.07 -27.78
C LEU A 484 -1.62 26.37 -28.27
N ARG A 485 -1.09 27.20 -27.36
CA ARG A 485 -0.40 28.44 -27.74
C ARG A 485 0.89 28.17 -28.52
N GLN A 486 1.65 27.14 -28.12
CA GLN A 486 2.85 26.73 -28.85
C GLN A 486 2.50 26.19 -30.24
N LEU A 487 1.52 25.30 -30.34
CA LEU A 487 1.08 24.74 -31.62
C LEU A 487 0.55 25.82 -32.58
N HIS A 488 -0.23 26.78 -32.08
CA HIS A 488 -0.62 27.94 -32.89
C HIS A 488 0.59 28.73 -33.40
N GLN A 489 1.58 28.97 -32.55
CA GLN A 489 2.81 29.67 -32.96
C GLN A 489 3.60 28.85 -34.00
N ASP A 490 3.64 27.52 -33.88
CA ASP A 490 4.30 26.65 -34.85
C ASP A 490 3.58 26.61 -36.21
N VAL A 491 2.24 26.64 -36.21
CA VAL A 491 1.44 26.80 -37.42
C VAL A 491 1.71 28.14 -38.10
N GLU A 492 1.75 29.25 -37.34
CA GLU A 492 2.09 30.57 -37.87
C GLU A 492 3.51 30.60 -38.46
N ASN A 493 4.49 30.04 -37.75
CA ASN A 493 5.89 29.98 -38.19
C ASN A 493 6.06 29.14 -39.46
N SER A 494 5.44 27.95 -39.52
CA SER A 494 5.49 27.07 -40.68
C SER A 494 4.76 27.68 -41.88
N GLN A 495 3.65 28.39 -41.67
CA GLN A 495 2.95 29.12 -42.73
C GLN A 495 3.81 30.26 -43.31
N ALA A 496 4.54 30.99 -42.46
CA ALA A 496 5.47 32.02 -42.90
C ALA A 496 6.64 31.43 -43.72
N LYS A 497 7.17 30.26 -43.32
CA LYS A 497 8.18 29.55 -44.11
C LYS A 497 7.64 29.10 -45.48
N LEU A 498 6.44 28.53 -45.51
CA LEU A 498 5.81 28.05 -46.74
C LEU A 498 5.55 29.21 -47.72
N SER A 499 4.98 30.31 -47.25
CA SER A 499 4.77 31.50 -48.08
C SER A 499 6.08 32.06 -48.64
N SER A 500 7.14 32.14 -47.83
CA SER A 500 8.47 32.55 -48.32
C SER A 500 9.08 31.56 -49.33
N ALA A 501 8.82 30.25 -49.21
CA ALA A 501 9.27 29.26 -50.19
C ALA A 501 8.46 29.35 -51.50
N ASP A 502 7.13 29.51 -51.42
CA ASP A 502 6.25 29.71 -52.58
C ASP A 502 6.66 30.99 -53.36
N GLU A 503 6.91 32.11 -52.67
CA GLU A 503 7.37 33.36 -53.28
C GLU A 503 8.69 33.18 -54.04
N ARG A 504 9.68 32.52 -53.43
CA ARG A 504 10.99 32.24 -54.06
C ARG A 504 10.84 31.36 -55.30
N LEU A 505 10.01 30.34 -55.21
CA LEU A 505 9.77 29.40 -56.30
C LEU A 505 9.01 30.04 -57.46
N ASP A 506 8.01 30.89 -57.19
CA ASP A 506 7.27 31.59 -58.24
C ASP A 506 8.12 32.68 -58.91
N ALA A 507 8.95 33.40 -58.15
CA ALA A 507 9.94 34.32 -58.70
C ALA A 507 10.89 33.58 -59.67
N PHE A 508 11.47 32.45 -59.24
CA PHE A 508 12.41 31.69 -60.07
C PHE A 508 11.72 31.03 -61.29
N ARG A 509 10.47 30.60 -61.17
CA ARG A 509 9.67 30.13 -62.31
C ARG A 509 9.53 31.19 -63.40
N SER A 510 9.36 32.45 -63.02
CA SER A 510 9.32 33.58 -63.95
C SER A 510 10.64 33.75 -64.69
N GLU A 511 11.77 33.66 -63.98
CA GLU A 511 13.12 33.72 -64.57
C GLU A 511 13.36 32.58 -65.56
N VAL A 512 12.98 31.34 -65.20
CA VAL A 512 13.05 30.17 -66.08
C VAL A 512 12.20 30.36 -67.33
N ALA A 513 11.00 30.93 -67.21
CA ALA A 513 10.14 31.23 -68.35
C ALA A 513 10.80 32.23 -69.30
N HIS A 514 11.42 33.29 -68.77
CA HIS A 514 12.15 34.26 -69.58
C HIS A 514 13.38 33.63 -70.27
N ALA A 515 14.14 32.78 -69.56
CA ALA A 515 15.28 32.07 -70.15
C ALA A 515 14.86 31.11 -71.27
N ARG A 516 13.69 30.46 -71.14
CA ARG A 516 13.11 29.61 -72.19
C ARG A 516 12.73 30.41 -73.42
N GLU A 517 12.12 31.57 -73.25
CA GLU A 517 11.78 32.47 -74.36
C GLU A 517 13.04 32.90 -75.13
N LYS A 518 14.10 33.32 -74.42
CA LYS A 518 15.41 33.64 -75.04
C LYS A 518 16.00 32.44 -75.78
N GLN A 519 15.84 31.24 -75.25
CA GLN A 519 16.32 30.03 -75.93
C GLN A 519 15.51 29.73 -77.20
N ASP A 520 14.19 29.92 -77.18
CA ASP A 520 13.34 29.78 -78.36
C ASP A 520 13.71 30.80 -79.44
N GLU A 521 14.06 32.03 -79.06
CA GLU A 521 14.62 33.03 -79.97
C GLU A 521 15.95 32.57 -80.59
N ARG A 522 16.89 32.06 -79.78
CA ARG A 522 18.16 31.49 -80.27
C ARG A 522 17.94 30.33 -81.23
N LEU A 523 16.98 29.45 -80.93
CA LEU A 523 16.59 28.33 -81.81
C LEU A 523 15.94 28.79 -83.12
N ARG A 524 15.13 29.86 -83.09
CA ARG A 524 14.58 30.47 -84.33
C ARG A 524 15.71 31.06 -85.17
N HIS A 525 16.61 31.81 -84.55
CA HIS A 525 17.77 32.42 -85.21
C HIS A 525 18.70 31.36 -85.83
N GLU A 526 19.02 30.28 -85.12
CA GLU A 526 19.80 29.15 -85.67
C GLU A 526 19.10 28.52 -86.88
N LYS A 527 17.79 28.27 -86.80
CA LYS A 527 17.01 27.71 -87.93
C LYS A 527 16.97 28.64 -89.13
N GLU A 528 16.88 29.96 -88.90
CA GLU A 528 16.92 30.98 -89.95
C GLU A 528 18.29 31.01 -90.65
N ILE A 529 19.39 31.07 -89.88
CA ILE A 529 20.76 31.06 -90.41
C ILE A 529 21.07 29.74 -91.13
N SER A 530 20.62 28.61 -90.59
CA SER A 530 20.78 27.27 -91.18
C SER A 530 19.87 27.01 -92.39
N SER A 531 18.90 27.90 -92.67
CA SER A 531 17.95 27.73 -93.78
C SER A 531 18.62 27.91 -95.14
N ALA A 532 18.27 27.04 -96.09
CA ALA A 532 18.71 27.17 -97.47
C ALA A 532 18.15 28.44 -98.15
N THR A 533 17.01 28.96 -97.68
CA THR A 533 16.44 30.21 -98.22
C THR A 533 17.29 31.41 -97.84
N HIS A 534 17.68 31.52 -96.56
CA HIS A 534 18.58 32.55 -96.06
C HIS A 534 19.95 32.46 -96.75
N PHE A 535 20.52 31.25 -96.86
CA PHE A 535 21.77 31.03 -97.58
C PHE A 535 21.69 31.52 -99.03
N ARG A 536 20.68 31.11 -99.79
CA ARG A 536 20.52 31.52 -101.20
C ARG A 536 20.27 33.03 -101.35
N GLN A 537 19.58 33.67 -100.41
CA GLN A 537 19.33 35.11 -100.41
C GLN A 537 20.63 35.92 -100.29
N GLN A 538 21.60 35.43 -99.51
CA GLN A 538 22.92 36.07 -99.35
C GLN A 538 23.78 36.05 -100.62
N PHE A 539 23.50 35.13 -101.55
CA PHE A 539 24.17 35.01 -102.86
C PHE A 539 23.29 35.44 -104.05
N ALA A 540 22.09 35.97 -103.81
CA ALA A 540 21.17 36.39 -104.89
C ALA A 540 21.67 37.60 -105.69
N SER A 541 22.58 38.40 -105.12
CA SER A 541 23.18 39.60 -105.73
C SER A 541 24.58 39.39 -106.29
N SER A 542 25.14 38.18 -106.22
CA SER A 542 26.55 37.91 -106.53
C SER A 542 26.82 37.46 -107.97
N GLY A 543 25.79 37.28 -108.81
CA GLY A 543 25.93 36.95 -110.24
C GLY A 543 26.40 35.52 -110.55
N LEU A 544 26.43 34.62 -109.57
CA LEU A 544 26.85 33.22 -109.70
C LEU A 544 25.78 32.35 -110.39
N GLU A 545 26.20 31.31 -111.13
CA GLU A 545 25.28 30.36 -111.73
C GLU A 545 24.56 29.48 -110.67
N PRO A 546 23.31 29.05 -110.92
CA PRO A 546 22.51 28.27 -109.97
C PRO A 546 23.16 26.94 -109.53
N GLU A 547 23.96 26.32 -110.41
CA GLU A 547 24.69 25.08 -110.12
C GLU A 547 25.81 25.30 -109.10
N VAL A 548 26.54 26.41 -109.22
CA VAL A 548 27.64 26.80 -108.32
C VAL A 548 27.11 27.16 -106.93
N ILE A 549 25.97 27.86 -106.85
CA ILE A 549 25.29 28.15 -105.57
C ILE A 549 24.85 26.85 -104.87
N THR A 550 24.45 25.83 -105.64
CA THR A 550 24.06 24.52 -105.10
C THR A 550 25.26 23.76 -104.54
N SER A 551 26.41 23.82 -105.21
CA SER A 551 27.68 23.26 -104.71
C SER A 551 28.16 23.97 -103.43
N LEU A 552 28.08 25.30 -103.35
CA LEU A 552 28.39 26.06 -102.14
C LEU A 552 27.43 25.73 -100.98
N LEU A 553 26.15 25.50 -101.26
CA LEU A 553 25.18 25.06 -100.26
C LEU A 553 25.48 23.64 -99.71
N GLN A 554 26.03 22.75 -100.55
CA GLN A 554 26.48 21.42 -100.11
C GLN A 554 27.69 21.52 -99.17
N LEU A 555 28.63 22.43 -99.45
CA LEU A 555 29.77 22.73 -98.56
C LEU A 555 29.30 23.37 -97.25
N PHE A 556 28.38 24.33 -97.30
CA PHE A 556 27.77 24.94 -96.11
C PHE A 556 27.02 23.94 -95.22
N ARG A 557 26.37 22.94 -95.81
CA ARG A 557 25.64 21.88 -95.08
C ARG A 557 26.54 20.78 -94.55
N ARG A 558 27.78 20.66 -95.03
CA ARG A 558 28.72 19.61 -94.65
C ARG A 558 29.08 19.77 -93.16
N ARG A 559 28.47 18.96 -92.30
CA ARG A 559 28.91 18.80 -90.91
C ARG A 559 30.26 18.08 -90.92
N GLN A 560 31.26 18.68 -90.31
CA GLN A 560 32.55 18.03 -90.05
C GLN A 560 32.29 16.95 -88.99
N ASN A 561 32.30 15.68 -89.38
CA ASN A 561 32.27 14.55 -88.45
C ASN A 561 33.65 14.41 -87.78
N GLY A 562 33.93 15.23 -86.76
CA GLY A 562 34.91 14.96 -85.70
C GLY A 562 34.17 15.23 -84.39
N THR A 563 34.00 14.34 -83.43
CA THR A 563 34.88 13.26 -82.97
C THR A 563 33.98 12.18 -82.38
N ARG A 564 33.77 11.09 -83.12
CA ARG A 564 33.13 9.86 -82.62
C ARG A 564 34.08 8.70 -82.87
N ARG A 565 35.16 8.61 -82.08
CA ARG A 565 36.01 7.42 -81.90
C ARG A 565 37.02 7.65 -80.78
N LEU A 566 36.66 7.13 -79.60
CA LEU A 566 37.43 6.71 -78.41
C LEU A 566 36.33 6.67 -77.32
N SER A 567 35.50 5.65 -77.19
CA SER A 567 35.84 4.26 -76.88
C SER A 567 34.69 3.32 -77.29
N GLN A 568 34.99 2.32 -78.12
CA GLN A 568 34.23 1.08 -78.15
C GLN A 568 34.86 0.15 -77.11
N GLY A 569 34.05 -0.30 -76.16
CA GLY A 569 34.46 -1.29 -75.17
C GLY A 569 33.45 -1.41 -74.04
N ILE A 570 32.34 -2.09 -74.33
CA ILE A 570 31.56 -2.99 -73.46
C ILE A 570 30.05 -2.78 -73.69
N SER A 571 29.44 -3.87 -74.17
CA SER A 571 28.00 -4.05 -74.37
C SER A 571 27.23 -4.08 -73.05
N PRO A 572 25.91 -3.83 -73.10
CA PRO A 572 25.02 -3.76 -71.94
C PRO A 572 24.47 -5.15 -71.62
N GLU A 573 24.59 -5.57 -70.35
CA GLU A 573 23.75 -6.58 -69.66
C GLU A 573 24.46 -7.01 -68.37
N ALA A 574 24.16 -6.33 -67.26
CA ALA A 574 24.30 -6.89 -65.93
C ALA A 574 23.43 -6.09 -64.95
N ASP A 575 22.29 -6.72 -64.69
CA ASP A 575 21.33 -6.44 -63.64
C ASP A 575 21.93 -6.05 -62.28
N ARG A 576 21.25 -5.08 -61.66
CA ARG A 576 20.69 -5.16 -60.30
C ARG A 576 21.46 -6.07 -59.31
N ARG A 577 22.28 -5.45 -58.46
CA ARG A 577 22.35 -5.67 -56.99
C ARG A 577 23.63 -5.04 -56.45
N ALA A 578 23.46 -3.95 -55.71
CA ALA A 578 24.19 -3.70 -54.46
C ALA A 578 23.68 -2.37 -53.89
N SER A 579 22.58 -2.48 -53.16
CA SER A 579 22.30 -1.58 -52.06
C SER A 579 23.15 -2.01 -50.87
N VAL A 580 23.44 -1.02 -50.01
CA VAL A 580 23.85 -1.06 -48.61
C VAL A 580 25.37 -1.14 -48.30
N GLN A 581 25.75 -0.19 -47.42
CA GLN A 581 26.88 -0.13 -46.49
C GLN A 581 28.13 0.63 -46.98
N ALA A 582 28.26 1.88 -46.56
CA ALA A 582 28.88 2.20 -45.27
C ALA A 582 29.05 3.72 -45.10
N ALA A 583 28.50 4.24 -44.00
CA ALA A 583 28.99 5.46 -43.39
C ALA A 583 30.34 5.17 -42.74
N GLU A 584 31.31 6.10 -42.87
CA GLU A 584 31.97 6.78 -41.74
C GLU A 584 33.17 7.62 -42.23
N THR A 585 33.05 8.92 -41.93
CA THR A 585 34.07 9.86 -41.47
C THR A 585 35.57 9.53 -41.64
N THR A 586 36.30 10.45 -42.28
CA THR A 586 37.52 11.06 -41.71
C THR A 586 37.87 12.37 -42.42
N ILE A 587 38.03 13.42 -41.62
CA ILE A 587 38.52 14.75 -41.98
C ILE A 587 40.02 14.67 -42.29
N PRO A 588 40.54 15.52 -43.19
CA PRO A 588 41.72 16.30 -42.79
C PRO A 588 41.55 17.80 -43.05
N THR A 589 41.94 18.53 -42.01
CA THR A 589 42.04 19.97 -41.83
C THR A 589 43.15 20.58 -42.70
N ALA A 590 42.89 21.74 -43.34
CA ALA A 590 43.91 22.75 -43.62
C ALA A 590 43.31 24.16 -43.84
N GLN A 591 43.39 24.97 -42.79
CA GLN A 591 43.74 26.40 -42.73
C GLN A 591 43.51 27.33 -43.95
N THR A 592 42.50 28.17 -43.80
CA THR A 592 42.49 29.64 -43.93
C THR A 592 43.50 30.35 -44.85
N SER A 593 42.96 31.06 -45.84
CA SER A 593 43.29 32.48 -46.06
C SER A 593 42.03 33.23 -46.46
N GLY A 594 41.74 34.33 -45.76
CA GLY A 594 40.48 35.03 -45.81
C GLY A 594 40.39 36.03 -46.97
N TRP A 595 39.20 36.10 -47.54
CA TRP A 595 38.59 37.31 -48.08
C TRP A 595 37.10 37.26 -47.70
N GLY A 596 36.59 38.36 -47.14
CA GLY A 596 35.26 38.43 -46.55
C GLY A 596 34.14 38.21 -47.56
N VAL A 597 33.16 37.39 -47.16
CA VAL A 597 31.90 37.18 -47.87
C VAL A 597 30.75 37.47 -46.90
N ASP A 598 29.77 38.20 -47.41
CA ASP A 598 28.58 38.71 -46.74
C ASP A 598 27.61 37.56 -46.36
N PRO A 599 27.03 37.48 -45.15
CA PRO A 599 26.24 36.31 -44.69
C PRO A 599 24.84 36.12 -45.31
N ARG A 600 24.54 36.72 -46.47
CA ARG A 600 23.20 36.71 -47.09
C ARG A 600 23.15 36.22 -48.55
N ASP A 601 24.16 35.49 -49.01
CA ASP A 601 24.16 34.94 -50.37
C ASP A 601 24.37 33.41 -50.37
N PRO A 602 23.34 32.60 -50.66
CA PRO A 602 23.48 31.15 -50.75
C PRO A 602 24.11 30.65 -52.08
N TYR A 603 24.44 31.53 -53.04
CA TYR A 603 25.00 31.14 -54.34
C TYR A 603 26.02 32.18 -54.89
N PRO A 604 27.32 32.08 -54.57
CA PRO A 604 28.33 32.87 -55.24
C PRO A 604 28.74 32.19 -56.56
N ASP A 605 27.80 31.97 -57.50
CA ASP A 605 28.15 31.74 -58.92
C ASP A 605 26.93 31.85 -59.85
N LEU A 606 26.27 33.01 -59.87
CA LEU A 606 25.53 33.41 -61.06
C LEU A 606 26.53 33.94 -62.10
N GLY A 607 27.23 33.00 -62.74
CA GLY A 607 27.69 33.09 -64.13
C GLY A 607 28.35 34.39 -64.56
N THR A 608 29.51 34.74 -63.99
CA THR A 608 30.41 35.73 -64.62
C THR A 608 31.92 35.46 -64.49
N ALA A 609 32.39 34.40 -63.81
CA ALA A 609 33.84 34.19 -63.62
C ALA A 609 34.41 32.86 -64.13
N ALA A 610 33.58 31.86 -64.48
CA ALA A 610 34.05 30.57 -65.01
C ALA A 610 34.00 30.46 -66.54
N GLU A 611 33.76 31.56 -67.27
CA GLU A 611 33.83 31.58 -68.76
C GLU A 611 35.27 31.58 -69.31
N ALA A 612 36.30 31.56 -68.47
CA ALA A 612 37.70 31.58 -68.93
C ALA A 612 38.32 30.18 -69.20
N ALA A 613 37.59 29.08 -69.00
CA ALA A 613 38.11 27.73 -69.24
C ALA A 613 37.34 27.01 -70.36
N ALA A 614 37.96 27.01 -71.54
CA ALA A 614 37.55 26.35 -72.77
C ALA A 614 36.33 26.97 -73.48
N GLU A 615 36.51 28.21 -73.97
CA GLU A 615 36.03 28.45 -75.34
C GLU A 615 36.65 27.35 -76.21
N PRO A 616 35.88 26.56 -76.98
CA PRO A 616 36.50 25.80 -78.05
C PRO A 616 37.16 26.87 -78.90
N ALA A 617 38.49 26.93 -78.85
CA ALA A 617 39.25 27.74 -79.78
C ALA A 617 38.65 27.39 -81.14
N LEU A 618 38.10 28.40 -81.82
CA LEU A 618 37.73 28.30 -83.23
C LEU A 618 39.05 28.16 -83.99
N GLU A 619 39.78 27.09 -83.72
CA GLU A 619 41.06 26.77 -84.31
C GLU A 619 40.84 26.68 -85.82
N GLU A 620 41.76 27.32 -86.51
CA GLU A 620 41.77 27.68 -87.91
C GLU A 620 41.77 26.45 -88.84
N ASP A 621 40.73 25.63 -88.81
CA ASP A 621 40.56 24.50 -89.75
C ASP A 621 40.05 24.96 -91.13
N GLN A 622 40.11 26.27 -91.41
CA GLN A 622 39.77 26.83 -92.73
C GLN A 622 40.90 26.72 -93.76
N ALA A 623 42.10 26.32 -93.35
CA ALA A 623 43.29 26.37 -94.20
C ALA A 623 43.39 25.25 -95.26
N THR A 624 42.47 24.29 -95.31
CA THR A 624 42.56 23.12 -96.21
C THR A 624 41.39 22.92 -97.19
N GLU A 625 40.38 23.80 -97.23
CA GLU A 625 39.30 23.71 -98.23
C GLU A 625 39.68 24.49 -99.51
N GLU A 626 40.02 23.77 -100.59
CA GLU A 626 40.28 24.37 -101.91
C GLU A 626 39.01 25.04 -102.47
N CYS A 627 39.15 26.26 -102.99
CA CYS A 627 38.04 27.01 -103.60
C CYS A 627 37.53 26.26 -104.85
N PRO A 628 36.22 25.96 -104.94
CA PRO A 628 35.66 25.28 -106.12
C PRO A 628 35.84 26.10 -107.41
N ASP A 629 36.12 25.41 -108.53
CA ASP A 629 36.26 26.03 -109.85
C ASP A 629 34.99 26.80 -110.26
N GLY A 630 35.13 28.10 -110.55
CA GLY A 630 34.02 28.99 -110.94
C GLY A 630 33.47 29.90 -109.83
N VAL A 631 34.08 29.89 -108.63
CA VAL A 631 33.75 30.82 -107.52
C VAL A 631 34.90 31.81 -107.31
N ASP A 632 34.59 33.09 -107.15
CA ASP A 632 35.54 34.14 -106.75
C ASP A 632 35.84 34.08 -105.24
N ASP A 633 37.08 34.43 -104.88
CA ASP A 633 37.60 34.39 -103.51
C ASP A 633 36.73 35.19 -102.51
N ALA A 634 36.07 36.26 -102.96
CA ALA A 634 35.15 37.04 -102.14
C ALA A 634 33.87 36.26 -101.77
N ASN A 635 33.25 35.56 -102.72
CA ASN A 635 32.06 34.74 -102.44
C ASN A 635 32.40 33.46 -101.66
N PHE A 636 33.59 32.88 -101.84
CA PHE A 636 34.06 31.76 -101.02
C PHE A 636 34.30 32.17 -99.55
N LYS A 637 34.97 33.32 -99.31
CA LYS A 637 35.11 33.91 -97.97
C LYS A 637 33.76 34.22 -97.31
N ARG A 638 32.78 34.68 -98.09
CA ARG A 638 31.42 34.91 -97.61
C ARG A 638 30.70 33.62 -97.20
N MET A 639 30.91 32.51 -97.93
CA MET A 639 30.40 31.19 -97.53
C MET A 639 31.03 30.72 -96.21
N LEU A 640 32.36 30.87 -96.08
CA LEU A 640 33.09 30.55 -94.84
C LEU A 640 32.64 31.42 -93.65
N GLN A 641 32.30 32.70 -93.88
CA GLN A 641 31.69 33.58 -92.88
C GLN A 641 30.30 33.08 -92.46
N LEU A 642 29.41 32.78 -93.40
CA LEU A 642 28.08 32.22 -93.07
C LEU A 642 28.18 30.89 -92.31
N ARG A 643 29.20 30.06 -92.60
CA ARG A 643 29.47 28.83 -91.86
C ARG A 643 29.98 29.10 -90.43
N ARG A 644 30.80 30.13 -90.22
CA ARG A 644 31.19 30.61 -88.87
C ARG A 644 29.96 31.13 -88.12
N ASP A 645 29.14 31.96 -88.74
CA ASP A 645 27.92 32.53 -88.13
C ASP A 645 26.95 31.43 -87.71
N ARG A 646 26.79 30.40 -88.54
CA ARG A 646 26.04 29.19 -88.19
C ARG A 646 26.63 28.45 -86.99
N LEU A 647 27.95 28.28 -86.94
CA LEU A 647 28.61 27.60 -85.83
C LEU A 647 28.49 28.39 -84.52
N VAL A 648 28.60 29.72 -84.58
CA VAL A 648 28.35 30.62 -83.45
C VAL A 648 26.91 30.48 -82.96
N ALA A 649 25.92 30.50 -83.85
CA ALA A 649 24.52 30.27 -83.49
C ALA A 649 24.27 28.87 -82.89
N GLU A 650 24.91 27.81 -83.41
CA GLU A 650 24.84 26.46 -82.83
C GLU A 650 25.45 26.42 -81.41
N LEU A 651 26.58 27.12 -81.17
CA LEU A 651 27.20 27.24 -79.84
C LEU A 651 26.33 28.04 -78.86
N GLU A 652 25.70 29.13 -79.30
CA GLU A 652 24.79 29.94 -78.47
C GLU A 652 23.55 29.15 -78.05
N VAL A 653 23.01 28.32 -78.95
CA VAL A 653 21.93 27.37 -78.63
C VAL A 653 22.41 26.35 -77.60
N GLN A 654 23.62 25.79 -77.73
CA GLN A 654 24.18 24.87 -76.74
C GLN A 654 24.41 25.52 -75.38
N LYS A 655 24.96 26.74 -75.35
CA LYS A 655 25.15 27.53 -74.11
C LYS A 655 23.81 27.77 -73.41
N GLY A 656 22.80 28.22 -74.16
CA GLY A 656 21.45 28.43 -73.58
C GLY A 656 20.77 27.14 -73.13
N GLN A 657 21.01 26.03 -73.82
CA GLN A 657 20.52 24.72 -73.38
C GLN A 657 21.17 24.24 -72.08
N ARG A 658 22.47 24.52 -71.85
CA ARG A 658 23.15 24.24 -70.58
C ARG A 658 22.58 25.08 -69.43
N VAL A 659 22.40 26.38 -69.65
CA VAL A 659 21.78 27.29 -68.67
C VAL A 659 20.38 26.81 -68.28
N LEU A 660 19.54 26.43 -69.26
CA LEU A 660 18.21 25.89 -68.97
C LEU A 660 18.25 24.56 -68.20
N HIS A 661 19.29 23.74 -68.39
CA HIS A 661 19.47 22.50 -67.64
C HIS A 661 19.80 22.78 -66.16
N GLU A 662 20.73 23.70 -65.90
CA GLU A 662 21.11 24.14 -64.55
C GLU A 662 19.93 24.81 -63.83
N MET A 663 19.24 25.72 -64.50
CA MET A 663 18.02 26.33 -63.99
C MET A 663 16.92 25.30 -63.73
N GLY A 664 16.83 24.24 -64.55
CA GLY A 664 15.94 23.11 -64.31
C GLY A 664 16.26 22.38 -63.00
N GLY A 665 17.54 22.19 -62.69
CA GLY A 665 17.99 21.60 -61.43
C GLY A 665 17.66 22.48 -60.21
N LEU A 666 17.92 23.78 -60.27
CA LEU A 666 17.58 24.72 -59.19
C LEU A 666 16.07 24.83 -58.98
N LEU A 667 15.28 24.81 -60.05
CA LEU A 667 13.81 24.80 -59.97
C LEU A 667 13.29 23.54 -59.28
N ALA A 668 13.92 22.38 -59.52
CA ALA A 668 13.58 21.15 -58.81
C ALA A 668 13.95 21.22 -57.32
N HIS A 669 15.09 21.83 -56.97
CA HIS A 669 15.49 22.06 -55.58
C HIS A 669 14.50 22.98 -54.84
N LEU A 670 14.15 24.14 -55.43
CA LEU A 670 13.18 25.06 -54.83
C LEU A 670 11.79 24.42 -54.70
N GLN A 671 11.41 23.53 -55.62
CA GLN A 671 10.19 22.73 -55.51
C GLN A 671 10.24 21.79 -54.32
N GLN A 672 11.37 21.09 -54.14
CA GLN A 672 11.57 20.24 -52.98
C GLN A 672 11.52 21.03 -51.67
N ASP A 673 12.25 22.15 -51.55
CA ASP A 673 12.24 23.02 -50.35
C ASP A 673 10.82 23.48 -49.99
N ARG A 674 10.03 23.85 -51.00
CA ARG A 674 8.64 24.24 -50.83
C ARG A 674 7.79 23.06 -50.36
N ASP A 675 7.94 21.90 -50.97
CA ASP A 675 7.17 20.71 -50.60
C ASP A 675 7.53 20.21 -49.19
N GLU A 676 8.80 20.35 -48.76
CA GLU A 676 9.25 20.13 -47.38
C GLU A 676 8.62 21.14 -46.42
N ALA A 677 8.67 22.45 -46.72
CA ALA A 677 8.01 23.48 -45.91
C ALA A 677 6.49 23.28 -45.83
N LYS A 678 5.87 22.77 -46.90
CA LYS A 678 4.46 22.43 -46.91
C LYS A 678 4.17 21.21 -46.03
N ALA A 679 5.00 20.17 -46.10
CA ALA A 679 4.87 19.00 -45.24
C ALA A 679 5.01 19.36 -43.75
N GLU A 680 5.95 20.24 -43.39
CA GLU A 680 6.07 20.79 -42.03
C GLU A 680 4.78 21.51 -41.60
N HIS A 681 4.23 22.37 -42.45
CA HIS A 681 2.99 23.11 -42.15
C HIS A 681 1.77 22.20 -42.00
N ASP A 682 1.59 21.26 -42.94
CA ASP A 682 0.49 20.29 -42.90
C ASP A 682 0.60 19.41 -41.63
N GLN A 683 1.82 19.07 -41.18
CA GLN A 683 2.05 18.36 -39.93
C GLN A 683 1.68 19.21 -38.71
N SER A 684 2.18 20.44 -38.59
CA SER A 684 1.82 21.32 -37.46
C SER A 684 0.31 21.59 -37.39
N GLN A 685 -0.37 21.70 -38.53
CA GLN A 685 -1.84 21.81 -38.57
C GLN A 685 -2.53 20.53 -38.09
N ALA A 686 -2.02 19.35 -38.44
CA ALA A 686 -2.56 18.08 -37.98
C ALA A 686 -2.38 17.93 -36.45
N ASP A 687 -1.20 18.26 -35.93
CA ASP A 687 -0.89 18.22 -34.49
C ASP A 687 -1.81 19.16 -33.70
N LEU A 688 -2.07 20.38 -34.21
CA LEU A 688 -3.03 21.32 -33.61
C LEU A 688 -4.44 20.74 -33.59
N ALA A 689 -4.92 20.22 -34.72
CA ALA A 689 -6.27 19.66 -34.83
C ALA A 689 -6.45 18.41 -33.94
N GLU A 690 -5.42 17.58 -33.81
CA GLU A 690 -5.43 16.42 -32.90
C GLU A 690 -5.53 16.87 -31.44
N HIS A 691 -4.75 17.87 -31.05
CA HIS A 691 -4.77 18.39 -29.68
C HIS A 691 -6.10 19.08 -29.36
N GLU A 692 -6.69 19.85 -30.28
CA GLU A 692 -8.04 20.42 -30.13
C GLU A 692 -9.11 19.33 -29.92
N GLN A 693 -9.04 18.23 -30.69
CA GLN A 693 -9.95 17.09 -30.51
C GLN A 693 -9.75 16.37 -29.17
N LEU A 694 -8.50 16.29 -28.70
CA LEU A 694 -8.18 15.73 -27.38
C LEU A 694 -8.83 16.58 -26.29
N MET A 695 -8.66 17.89 -26.36
CA MET A 695 -9.28 18.85 -25.45
C MET A 695 -10.81 18.75 -25.43
N ASP A 696 -11.44 18.65 -26.60
CA ASP A 696 -12.89 18.48 -26.69
C ASP A 696 -13.37 17.20 -26.00
N ARG A 697 -12.60 16.11 -26.06
CA ARG A 697 -12.91 14.86 -25.35
C ARG A 697 -12.73 15.01 -23.85
N GLU A 698 -11.64 15.62 -23.41
CA GLU A 698 -11.31 15.83 -21.99
C GLU A 698 -12.32 16.73 -21.27
N VAL A 699 -12.92 17.71 -21.96
CA VAL A 699 -14.02 18.52 -21.40
C VAL A 699 -15.20 17.65 -20.93
N HIS A 700 -15.42 16.52 -21.60
CA HIS A 700 -16.49 15.57 -21.30
C HIS A 700 -16.02 14.39 -20.45
N ASP A 701 -14.74 14.32 -20.10
CA ASP A 701 -14.18 13.30 -19.19
C ASP A 701 -14.47 13.70 -17.74
N ILE A 702 -15.59 13.22 -17.22
CA ILE A 702 -16.13 13.63 -15.92
C ILE A 702 -15.74 12.62 -14.85
N GLU A 703 -15.15 13.14 -13.78
CA GLU A 703 -14.73 12.33 -12.65
C GLU A 703 -15.91 11.93 -11.77
N ILE A 704 -16.09 10.62 -11.58
CA ILE A 704 -17.10 10.04 -10.70
C ILE A 704 -16.40 9.22 -9.63
N LEU A 705 -16.69 9.53 -8.36
CA LEU A 705 -16.10 8.84 -7.22
C LEU A 705 -17.02 7.71 -6.75
N PHE A 706 -16.49 6.49 -6.73
CA PHE A 706 -17.20 5.31 -6.26
C PHE A 706 -16.68 4.84 -4.90
N GLN A 707 -17.59 4.57 -3.97
CA GLN A 707 -17.31 3.90 -2.71
C GLN A 707 -17.71 2.43 -2.81
N LEU A 708 -16.72 1.56 -3.01
CA LEU A 708 -16.90 0.12 -3.15
C LEU A 708 -16.43 -0.63 -1.90
N ARG A 709 -17.08 -1.76 -1.59
CA ARG A 709 -16.67 -2.62 -0.47
C ARG A 709 -15.48 -3.49 -0.87
N GLN A 710 -14.61 -3.78 0.10
CA GLN A 710 -13.53 -4.75 -0.08
C GLN A 710 -14.12 -6.11 -0.50
N GLY A 711 -13.72 -6.63 -1.67
CA GLY A 711 -14.28 -7.82 -2.30
C GLY A 711 -15.14 -7.57 -3.54
N GLN A 712 -15.62 -6.35 -3.77
CA GLN A 712 -16.21 -5.93 -5.06
C GLN A 712 -15.13 -5.49 -6.06
N VAL A 713 -13.93 -5.21 -5.57
CA VAL A 713 -12.75 -4.84 -6.38
C VAL A 713 -11.88 -6.09 -6.51
N GLU A 714 -11.80 -6.65 -7.72
CA GLU A 714 -11.00 -7.84 -8.02
C GLU A 714 -9.55 -7.51 -8.42
N VAL A 715 -9.19 -6.22 -8.47
CA VAL A 715 -7.83 -5.77 -8.76
C VAL A 715 -6.91 -6.04 -7.55
N PRO A 716 -5.74 -6.67 -7.74
CA PRO A 716 -4.81 -6.96 -6.65
C PRO A 716 -4.34 -5.68 -5.97
N GLN A 717 -4.54 -5.59 -4.66
CA GLN A 717 -4.20 -4.37 -3.91
C GLN A 717 -2.68 -4.23 -3.69
N ALA A 718 -2.10 -3.15 -4.20
CA ALA A 718 -0.74 -2.71 -3.93
C ALA A 718 -0.66 -1.94 -2.60
N ALA A 719 0.52 -1.87 -1.99
CA ALA A 719 0.71 -1.30 -0.66
C ALA A 719 0.65 0.24 -0.61
N VAL A 720 0.79 0.94 -1.74
CA VAL A 720 0.89 2.41 -1.80
C VAL A 720 -0.25 3.03 -2.60
N VAL A 721 -0.32 2.75 -3.91
CA VAL A 721 -1.45 3.11 -4.79
C VAL A 721 -1.69 1.95 -5.75
N THR A 722 -2.92 1.48 -5.80
CA THR A 722 -3.37 0.50 -6.79
C THR A 722 -3.68 1.20 -8.10
N ASP A 723 -3.07 0.73 -9.18
CA ASP A 723 -3.43 1.19 -10.51
C ASP A 723 -4.77 0.56 -10.93
N TYR A 724 -5.67 1.41 -11.41
CA TYR A 724 -7.00 1.05 -11.88
C TYR A 724 -7.20 1.41 -13.37
N SER A 725 -6.13 1.80 -14.09
CA SER A 725 -6.21 2.17 -15.52
C SER A 725 -6.87 1.09 -16.37
N ASP A 726 -6.55 -0.18 -16.08
CA ASP A 726 -7.05 -1.34 -16.82
C ASP A 726 -8.32 -1.95 -16.19
N ALA A 727 -8.88 -1.29 -15.18
CA ALA A 727 -10.08 -1.77 -14.50
C ALA A 727 -11.33 -1.45 -15.30
N ILE A 728 -12.27 -2.39 -15.34
CA ILE A 728 -13.55 -2.25 -16.05
C ILE A 728 -14.68 -2.45 -15.04
N VAL A 729 -15.70 -1.60 -15.13
CA VAL A 729 -16.91 -1.73 -14.32
C VAL A 729 -17.83 -2.77 -14.97
N ILE A 730 -18.23 -3.79 -14.22
CA ILE A 730 -19.12 -4.86 -14.67
C ILE A 730 -20.36 -4.87 -13.78
N ASP A 731 -21.53 -5.00 -14.40
CA ASP A 731 -22.79 -5.17 -13.67
C ASP A 731 -22.77 -6.47 -12.84
N GLN A 732 -23.08 -6.35 -11.56
CA GLN A 732 -23.17 -7.47 -10.61
C GLN A 732 -24.14 -8.55 -11.09
N GLU A 733 -25.24 -8.18 -11.77
CA GLU A 733 -26.22 -9.16 -12.26
C GLU A 733 -25.62 -10.14 -13.27
N VAL A 734 -24.67 -9.68 -14.08
CA VAL A 734 -23.95 -10.53 -15.05
C VAL A 734 -23.12 -11.58 -14.32
N VAL A 735 -22.42 -11.19 -13.26
CA VAL A 735 -21.60 -12.12 -12.46
C VAL A 735 -22.48 -13.10 -11.69
N GLU A 736 -23.54 -12.60 -11.03
CA GLU A 736 -24.46 -13.42 -10.24
C GLU A 736 -25.25 -14.42 -11.09
N SER A 737 -25.69 -14.01 -12.29
CA SER A 737 -26.38 -14.92 -13.22
C SER A 737 -25.45 -16.05 -13.68
N ARG A 738 -24.18 -15.75 -13.96
CA ARG A 738 -23.17 -16.76 -14.30
C ARG A 738 -22.86 -17.68 -13.13
N ASN A 739 -22.72 -17.14 -11.92
CA ASN A 739 -22.49 -17.94 -10.71
C ASN A 739 -23.66 -18.88 -10.41
N ARG A 740 -24.91 -18.40 -10.53
CA ARG A 740 -26.11 -19.26 -10.45
C ARG A 740 -26.05 -20.40 -11.45
N ARG A 741 -25.71 -20.10 -12.71
CA ARG A 741 -25.57 -21.12 -13.75
C ARG A 741 -24.45 -22.13 -13.47
N ILE A 742 -23.33 -21.69 -12.91
CA ILE A 742 -22.22 -22.59 -12.52
C ILE A 742 -22.67 -23.54 -11.41
N VAL A 743 -23.41 -23.04 -10.41
CA VAL A 743 -23.94 -23.86 -9.31
C VAL A 743 -24.95 -24.88 -9.82
N GLU A 744 -25.85 -24.49 -10.74
CA GLU A 744 -26.78 -25.41 -11.41
C GLU A 744 -26.04 -26.55 -12.12
N LEU A 745 -25.05 -26.21 -12.96
CA LEU A 745 -24.24 -27.21 -13.67
C LEU A 745 -23.43 -28.09 -12.71
N GLY A 746 -22.96 -27.53 -11.60
CA GLY A 746 -22.33 -28.28 -10.51
C GLY A 746 -23.30 -29.29 -9.89
N GLY A 747 -24.55 -28.86 -9.65
CA GLY A 747 -25.67 -29.70 -9.22
C GLY A 747 -25.90 -30.87 -10.17
N ASP A 748 -26.04 -30.59 -11.47
CA ASP A 748 -26.23 -31.61 -12.51
C ASP A 748 -25.07 -32.62 -12.55
N LYS A 749 -23.83 -32.12 -12.42
CA LYS A 749 -22.63 -32.97 -12.33
C LYS A 749 -22.66 -33.87 -11.09
N THR A 750 -23.06 -33.35 -9.93
CA THR A 750 -23.18 -34.18 -8.73
C THR A 750 -24.34 -35.18 -8.83
N GLY A 751 -25.44 -34.81 -9.48
CA GLY A 751 -26.57 -35.69 -9.77
C GLY A 751 -26.16 -36.86 -10.66
N THR A 752 -25.45 -36.59 -11.75
CA THR A 752 -24.90 -37.63 -12.64
C THR A 752 -23.87 -38.53 -11.94
N LEU A 753 -23.01 -37.96 -11.09
CA LEU A 753 -22.13 -38.78 -10.24
C LEU A 753 -22.91 -39.66 -9.25
N GLY A 754 -24.03 -39.16 -8.73
CA GLY A 754 -24.97 -39.91 -7.89
C GLY A 754 -25.60 -41.10 -8.63
N THR A 755 -26.12 -40.89 -9.83
CA THR A 755 -26.70 -41.97 -10.65
C THR A 755 -25.65 -43.01 -11.03
N ILE A 756 -24.42 -42.60 -11.36
CA ILE A 756 -23.30 -43.54 -11.61
C ILE A 756 -22.99 -44.37 -10.35
N LYS A 757 -22.96 -43.74 -9.17
CA LYS A 757 -22.74 -44.45 -7.90
C LYS A 757 -23.84 -45.49 -7.64
N GLU A 758 -25.10 -45.13 -7.82
CA GLU A 758 -26.24 -46.03 -7.64
C GLU A 758 -26.21 -47.18 -8.63
N PHE A 759 -25.91 -46.90 -9.90
CA PHE A 759 -25.75 -47.90 -10.94
C PHE A 759 -24.65 -48.92 -10.57
N ARG A 760 -23.48 -48.45 -10.12
CA ARG A 760 -22.40 -49.33 -9.65
C ARG A 760 -22.81 -50.15 -8.43
N LYS A 761 -23.53 -49.56 -7.48
CA LYS A 761 -24.05 -50.29 -6.30
C LYS A 761 -25.00 -51.41 -6.73
N ARG A 762 -25.92 -51.14 -7.66
CA ARG A 762 -26.86 -52.12 -8.20
C ARG A 762 -26.14 -53.22 -8.99
N LEU A 763 -25.14 -52.86 -9.80
CA LEU A 763 -24.32 -53.83 -10.53
C LEU A 763 -23.59 -54.78 -9.57
N ASN A 764 -23.00 -54.25 -8.49
CA ASN A 764 -22.33 -55.07 -7.48
C ASN A 764 -23.31 -56.01 -6.76
N LEU A 765 -24.53 -55.54 -6.44
CA LEU A 765 -25.58 -56.38 -5.87
C LEU A 765 -25.97 -57.52 -6.82
N LEU A 766 -26.23 -57.21 -8.09
CA LEU A 766 -26.55 -58.20 -9.13
C LEU A 766 -25.42 -59.22 -9.33
N GLN A 767 -24.16 -58.78 -9.30
CA GLN A 767 -23.02 -59.69 -9.36
C GLN A 767 -22.97 -60.63 -8.16
N TRP A 768 -23.28 -60.14 -6.96
CA TRP A 768 -23.40 -60.97 -5.76
C TRP A 768 -24.56 -61.97 -5.86
N GLU A 769 -25.74 -61.53 -6.31
CA GLU A 769 -26.91 -62.41 -6.53
C GLU A 769 -26.60 -63.50 -7.56
N HIS A 770 -25.93 -63.14 -8.66
CA HIS A 770 -25.50 -64.11 -9.66
C HIS A 770 -24.55 -65.16 -9.09
N ARG A 771 -23.56 -64.76 -8.26
CA ARG A 771 -22.66 -65.69 -7.57
C ARG A 771 -23.42 -66.59 -6.59
N MET A 772 -24.36 -66.03 -5.83
CA MET A 772 -25.21 -66.79 -4.90
C MET A 772 -26.04 -67.84 -5.64
N LEU A 773 -26.70 -67.46 -6.73
CA LEU A 773 -27.48 -68.38 -7.56
C LEU A 773 -26.59 -69.46 -8.17
N GLY A 774 -25.37 -69.12 -8.62
CA GLY A 774 -24.40 -70.10 -9.10
C GLY A 774 -24.01 -71.14 -8.05
N LEU A 775 -23.81 -70.73 -6.79
CA LEU A 775 -23.58 -71.65 -5.67
C LEU A 775 -24.81 -72.54 -5.39
N GLN A 776 -26.02 -71.99 -5.44
CA GLN A 776 -27.25 -72.77 -5.27
C GLN A 776 -27.44 -73.80 -6.40
N THR A 777 -27.12 -73.43 -7.64
CA THR A 777 -27.13 -74.38 -8.77
C THR A 777 -26.14 -75.52 -8.53
N SER A 778 -24.91 -75.21 -8.09
CA SER A 778 -23.91 -76.23 -7.75
C SER A 778 -24.40 -77.18 -6.64
N ASP A 779 -24.99 -76.65 -5.57
CA ASP A 779 -25.57 -77.46 -4.48
C ASP A 779 -26.70 -78.36 -4.99
N LEU A 780 -27.59 -77.85 -5.86
CA LEU A 780 -28.64 -78.65 -6.47
C LEU A 780 -28.10 -79.73 -7.43
N GLU A 781 -27.06 -79.42 -8.20
CA GLU A 781 -26.37 -80.39 -9.05
C GLU A 781 -25.71 -81.50 -8.23
N GLU A 782 -25.06 -81.16 -7.12
CA GLU A 782 -24.49 -82.12 -6.16
C GLU A 782 -25.58 -83.01 -5.56
N ARG A 783 -26.67 -82.43 -5.05
CA ARG A 783 -27.82 -83.20 -4.55
C ARG A 783 -28.41 -84.12 -5.62
N THR A 784 -28.47 -83.65 -6.86
CA THR A 784 -28.95 -84.47 -7.99
C THR A 784 -27.99 -85.61 -8.28
N LYS A 785 -26.67 -85.38 -8.23
CA LYS A 785 -25.66 -86.44 -8.33
C LYS A 785 -25.81 -87.43 -7.19
N ASP A 786 -26.02 -86.98 -5.96
CA ASP A 786 -26.22 -87.85 -4.80
C ASP A 786 -27.45 -88.76 -4.98
N VAL A 787 -28.57 -88.20 -5.48
CA VAL A 787 -29.78 -88.99 -5.81
C VAL A 787 -29.51 -89.99 -6.95
N HIS A 788 -28.78 -89.60 -8.01
CA HIS A 788 -28.44 -90.52 -9.09
C HIS A 788 -27.48 -91.64 -8.65
N MET A 789 -26.54 -91.31 -7.75
CA MET A 789 -25.58 -92.26 -7.18
C MET A 789 -26.17 -93.09 -6.04
N LEU A 790 -27.40 -92.79 -5.60
CA LEU A 790 -28.10 -93.52 -4.55
C LEU A 790 -28.46 -94.92 -5.02
N ARG A 791 -27.65 -95.91 -4.62
CA ARG A 791 -28.00 -97.32 -4.82
C ARG A 791 -29.15 -97.70 -3.89
N VAL A 792 -30.28 -98.10 -4.47
CA VAL A 792 -31.42 -98.66 -3.74
C VAL A 792 -31.00 -99.97 -3.08
N THR A 793 -30.67 -99.92 -1.78
CA THR A 793 -30.29 -101.10 -0.99
C THR A 793 -31.53 -101.86 -0.49
N LYS A 794 -31.38 -103.15 -0.14
CA LYS A 794 -32.48 -103.95 0.42
C LYS A 794 -33.12 -103.32 1.67
N GLY A 795 -32.35 -102.55 2.46
CA GLY A 795 -32.86 -101.79 3.60
C GLY A 795 -33.77 -100.61 3.20
N LEU A 796 -33.46 -99.91 2.10
CA LEU A 796 -34.32 -98.86 1.57
C LEU A 796 -35.64 -99.43 1.01
N GLN A 797 -35.60 -100.64 0.44
CA GLN A 797 -36.78 -101.36 -0.04
C GLN A 797 -37.68 -101.87 1.08
N SER A 798 -37.15 -102.27 2.24
CA SER A 798 -37.98 -102.64 3.39
C SER A 798 -38.65 -101.41 4.00
N LEU A 799 -37.96 -100.27 4.01
CA LEU A 799 -38.49 -98.97 4.45
C LEU A 799 -39.66 -98.48 3.58
N LEU A 800 -39.55 -98.63 2.25
CA LEU A 800 -40.63 -98.29 1.31
C LEU A 800 -41.80 -99.30 1.31
N LYS A 801 -41.59 -100.53 1.81
CA LYS A 801 -42.61 -101.59 1.86
C LYS A 801 -43.32 -101.76 3.21
N GLY A 802 -43.07 -100.87 4.18
CA GLY A 802 -43.85 -100.80 5.42
C GLY A 802 -43.62 -101.96 6.40
N GLY A 803 -42.40 -102.50 6.48
CA GLY A 803 -42.04 -103.52 7.47
C GLY A 803 -40.76 -103.16 8.22
N GLU A 804 -40.89 -103.03 9.55
CA GLU A 804 -39.87 -102.75 10.60
C GLU A 804 -39.90 -101.33 11.20
N GLU A 805 -40.95 -101.03 11.98
CA GLU A 805 -41.07 -99.77 12.72
C GLU A 805 -40.15 -99.66 13.95
N GLY A 806 -39.64 -100.78 14.51
CA GLY A 806 -38.88 -100.74 15.78
C GLY A 806 -37.44 -100.20 15.66
N ARG A 807 -36.69 -100.63 14.64
CA ARG A 807 -35.28 -100.25 14.46
C ARG A 807 -35.15 -98.82 13.90
N ASN A 808 -36.08 -98.46 13.03
CA ASN A 808 -36.16 -97.14 12.42
C ASN A 808 -36.55 -96.06 13.44
N LYS A 809 -37.33 -96.39 14.49
CA LYS A 809 -37.64 -95.45 15.56
C LYS A 809 -36.42 -95.12 16.42
N ALA A 810 -35.58 -96.12 16.71
CA ALA A 810 -34.35 -95.90 17.46
C ALA A 810 -33.31 -95.06 16.69
N ASP A 811 -33.17 -95.29 15.38
CA ASP A 811 -32.28 -94.49 14.53
C ASP A 811 -32.85 -93.09 14.26
N ALA A 812 -34.18 -92.95 14.13
CA ALA A 812 -34.86 -91.65 14.07
C ALA A 812 -34.69 -90.87 15.37
N ASP A 813 -34.88 -91.49 16.54
CA ASP A 813 -34.67 -90.86 17.84
C ASP A 813 -33.18 -90.46 18.03
N LEU A 814 -32.23 -91.24 17.53
CA LEU A 814 -30.81 -90.91 17.56
C LEU A 814 -30.47 -89.73 16.63
N LEU A 815 -31.09 -89.67 15.45
CA LEU A 815 -30.94 -88.57 14.50
C LEU A 815 -31.63 -87.30 15.00
N GLU A 816 -32.80 -87.40 15.61
CA GLU A 816 -33.48 -86.27 16.27
C GLU A 816 -32.62 -85.71 17.39
N ARG A 817 -32.04 -86.57 18.24
CA ARG A 817 -31.08 -86.12 19.27
C ARG A 817 -29.84 -85.46 18.68
N LYS A 818 -29.34 -85.92 17.52
CA LYS A 818 -28.20 -85.28 16.82
C LYS A 818 -28.60 -83.94 16.20
N ILE A 819 -29.78 -83.84 15.59
CA ILE A 819 -30.31 -82.59 15.04
C ILE A 819 -30.55 -81.59 16.16
N GLU A 820 -31.09 -82.03 17.29
CA GLU A 820 -31.33 -81.21 18.46
C GLU A 820 -30.00 -80.75 19.09
N HIS A 821 -28.98 -81.62 19.14
CA HIS A 821 -27.63 -81.22 19.54
C HIS A 821 -27.01 -80.19 18.58
N LEU A 822 -27.16 -80.36 17.27
CA LEU A 822 -26.68 -79.41 16.26
C LEU A 822 -27.41 -78.08 16.33
N ASN A 823 -28.74 -78.08 16.50
CA ASN A 823 -29.53 -76.87 16.70
C ASN A 823 -29.15 -76.15 18.00
N ASN A 824 -28.89 -76.89 19.07
CA ASN A 824 -28.40 -76.30 20.30
C ASN A 824 -27.00 -75.70 20.11
N THR A 825 -26.12 -76.32 19.31
CA THR A 825 -24.80 -75.74 19.01
C THR A 825 -24.88 -74.50 18.11
N THR A 826 -25.78 -74.48 17.11
CA THR A 826 -25.99 -73.29 16.27
C THR A 826 -26.62 -72.15 17.05
N GLN A 827 -27.61 -72.42 17.91
CA GLN A 827 -28.19 -71.42 18.80
C GLN A 827 -27.17 -70.87 19.79
N GLN A 828 -26.28 -71.71 20.33
CA GLN A 828 -25.18 -71.25 21.17
C GLN A 828 -24.19 -70.36 20.39
N LYS A 829 -23.89 -70.69 19.12
CA LYS A 829 -23.06 -69.86 18.26
C LYS A 829 -23.73 -68.52 17.92
N GLU A 830 -25.02 -68.52 17.59
CA GLU A 830 -25.78 -67.28 17.37
C GLU A 830 -25.82 -66.41 18.63
N ALA A 831 -26.05 -67.02 19.80
CA ALA A 831 -26.02 -66.29 21.07
C ALA A 831 -24.64 -65.70 21.37
N SER A 832 -23.56 -66.44 21.07
CA SER A 832 -22.19 -65.95 21.15
C SER A 832 -21.94 -64.76 20.21
N LEU A 833 -22.35 -64.85 18.95
CA LEU A 833 -22.22 -63.78 17.96
C LEU A 833 -23.06 -62.55 18.35
N ARG A 834 -24.27 -62.74 18.87
CA ARG A 834 -25.10 -61.63 19.41
C ARG A 834 -24.43 -60.96 20.60
N LYS A 835 -23.82 -61.72 21.51
CA LYS A 835 -23.03 -61.17 22.61
C LYS A 835 -21.83 -60.39 22.08
N GLN A 836 -21.08 -60.92 21.12
CA GLN A 836 -19.95 -60.22 20.51
C GLN A 836 -20.37 -58.91 19.83
N HIS A 837 -21.47 -58.93 19.07
CA HIS A 837 -22.04 -57.73 18.46
C HIS A 837 -22.45 -56.70 19.52
N ALA A 838 -23.06 -57.13 20.63
CA ALA A 838 -23.41 -56.25 21.74
C ALA A 838 -22.16 -55.63 22.39
N THR A 839 -21.10 -56.42 22.62
CA THR A 839 -19.83 -55.93 23.19
C THR A 839 -19.16 -54.92 22.27
N VAL A 840 -19.10 -55.18 20.96
CA VAL A 840 -18.51 -54.25 19.97
C VAL A 840 -19.36 -52.99 19.84
N SER A 841 -20.69 -53.12 19.84
CA SER A 841 -21.61 -51.97 19.85
C SER A 841 -21.42 -51.11 21.10
N HIS A 842 -21.25 -51.74 22.27
CA HIS A 842 -20.98 -51.02 23.50
C HIS A 842 -19.60 -50.34 23.49
N ALA A 843 -18.55 -51.02 23.02
CA ALA A 843 -17.22 -50.44 22.86
C ALA A 843 -17.24 -49.24 21.91
N THR A 844 -18.02 -49.30 20.82
CA THR A 844 -18.20 -48.19 19.89
C THR A 844 -18.87 -46.99 20.56
N LYS A 845 -19.87 -47.23 21.42
CA LYS A 845 -20.52 -46.17 22.21
C LYS A 845 -19.54 -45.53 23.22
N LEU A 846 -18.73 -46.34 23.90
CA LEU A 846 -17.69 -45.86 24.81
C LEU A 846 -16.65 -45.01 24.09
N ARG A 847 -16.14 -45.45 22.94
CA ARG A 847 -15.20 -44.67 22.13
C ARG A 847 -15.80 -43.36 21.61
N LYS A 848 -17.09 -43.35 21.26
CA LYS A 848 -17.80 -42.10 20.93
C LYS A 848 -17.89 -41.14 22.12
N MET A 849 -18.18 -41.65 23.31
CA MET A 849 -18.20 -40.83 24.52
C MET A 849 -16.80 -40.27 24.86
N GLU A 850 -15.76 -41.09 24.70
CA GLU A 850 -14.36 -40.68 24.87
C GLU A 850 -13.96 -39.61 23.86
N ASN A 851 -14.31 -39.77 22.58
CA ASN A 851 -14.07 -38.76 21.55
C ASN A 851 -14.78 -37.45 21.87
N ASN A 852 -16.04 -37.50 22.32
CA ASN A 852 -16.77 -36.29 22.76
C ASN A 852 -16.11 -35.61 23.97
N MET A 853 -15.55 -36.38 24.90
CA MET A 853 -14.78 -35.86 26.04
C MET A 853 -13.46 -35.22 25.58
N LEU A 854 -12.75 -35.85 24.64
CA LEU A 854 -11.53 -35.31 24.05
C LEU A 854 -11.81 -34.04 23.24
N GLU A 855 -12.94 -33.96 22.53
CA GLU A 855 -13.38 -32.73 21.85
C GLU A 855 -13.70 -31.59 22.82
N LYS A 856 -14.28 -31.90 23.99
CA LYS A 856 -14.48 -30.90 25.06
C LYS A 856 -13.14 -30.42 25.61
N LYS A 857 -12.23 -31.35 25.93
CA LYS A 857 -10.86 -31.01 26.39
C LYS A 857 -10.07 -30.22 25.35
N LEU A 858 -10.24 -30.54 24.06
CA LEU A 858 -9.60 -29.81 22.97
C LEU A 858 -10.11 -28.36 22.92
N ARG A 859 -11.42 -28.15 23.10
CA ARG A 859 -12.01 -26.80 23.16
C ARG A 859 -11.51 -26.01 24.38
N GLU A 860 -11.41 -26.64 25.54
CA GLU A 860 -10.84 -26.03 26.76
C GLU A 860 -9.36 -25.67 26.57
N LEU A 861 -8.57 -26.57 25.96
CA LEU A 861 -7.17 -26.31 25.64
C LEU A 861 -7.01 -25.20 24.60
N GLN A 862 -7.88 -25.16 23.58
CA GLN A 862 -7.92 -24.06 22.62
C GLN A 862 -8.20 -22.72 23.30
N GLN A 863 -9.18 -22.66 24.21
CA GLN A 863 -9.44 -21.47 25.02
C GLN A 863 -8.22 -21.08 25.87
N ASN A 864 -7.57 -22.04 26.51
CA ASN A 864 -6.35 -21.80 27.30
C ASN A 864 -5.17 -21.33 26.44
N VAL A 865 -5.02 -21.83 25.20
CA VAL A 865 -3.99 -21.37 24.26
C VAL A 865 -4.29 -19.96 23.79
N ILE A 866 -5.56 -19.64 23.48
CA ILE A 866 -5.99 -18.27 23.15
C ILE A 866 -5.69 -17.32 24.31
N GLN A 867 -6.00 -17.72 25.55
CA GLN A 867 -5.68 -16.94 26.75
C GLN A 867 -4.16 -16.76 26.92
N ARG A 868 -3.36 -17.80 26.68
CA ARG A 868 -1.89 -17.71 26.76
C ARG A 868 -1.26 -16.90 25.63
N GLU A 869 -1.81 -16.94 24.43
CA GLU A 869 -1.42 -16.05 23.32
C GLU A 869 -1.77 -14.60 23.65
N HIS A 870 -2.94 -14.36 24.25
CA HIS A 870 -3.32 -13.05 24.74
C HIS A 870 -2.34 -12.54 25.81
N ILE A 871 -1.97 -13.38 26.79
CA ILE A 871 -0.97 -13.06 27.81
C ILE A 871 0.42 -12.82 27.18
N ARG A 872 0.83 -13.60 26.19
CA ARG A 872 2.12 -13.39 25.49
C ARG A 872 2.14 -12.10 24.68
N ARG A 873 1.04 -11.74 24.01
CA ARG A 873 0.90 -10.44 23.33
C ARG A 873 0.98 -9.28 24.30
N LEU A 874 0.48 -9.44 25.52
CA LEU A 874 0.60 -8.44 26.59
C LEU A 874 2.02 -8.37 27.21
N ARG A 875 2.85 -9.41 27.04
CA ARG A 875 4.18 -9.53 27.67
C ARG A 875 5.36 -9.35 26.70
N ALA A 876 5.11 -9.08 25.42
CA ALA A 876 6.17 -8.81 24.45
C ALA A 876 6.65 -7.35 24.58
N PRO A 877 7.95 -7.09 24.83
CA PRO A 877 8.49 -5.73 24.88
C PRO A 877 8.57 -5.12 23.46
N GLN A 878 8.22 -3.85 23.36
CA GLN A 878 8.49 -3.01 22.18
C GLN A 878 9.99 -2.75 22.05
N GLY A 879 10.54 -2.97 20.86
CA GLY A 879 11.81 -2.38 20.38
C GLY A 879 13.05 -3.29 20.45
N GLY A 880 13.76 -3.40 19.32
CA GLY A 880 15.11 -3.94 19.27
C GLY A 880 15.42 -4.75 18.01
N ALA A 881 15.82 -4.04 16.94
CA ALA A 881 16.47 -4.65 15.79
C ALA A 881 17.85 -5.19 16.18
N SER A 882 18.13 -6.45 15.90
CA SER A 882 19.49 -6.98 15.80
C SER A 882 19.56 -8.04 14.71
N THR A 883 20.37 -7.72 13.71
CA THR A 883 20.74 -8.46 12.50
C THR A 883 21.39 -9.82 12.76
N GLY A 884 20.93 -10.84 12.05
CA GLY A 884 21.61 -12.13 11.85
C GLY A 884 21.58 -12.51 10.36
N PRO A 885 22.66 -13.06 9.77
CA PRO A 885 22.85 -13.10 8.33
C PRO A 885 22.19 -14.33 7.71
N GLY A 886 21.40 -14.11 6.66
CA GLY A 886 20.91 -15.17 5.78
C GLY A 886 19.39 -15.30 5.73
N ALA A 887 18.72 -14.38 5.04
CA ALA A 887 17.38 -14.61 4.51
C ALA A 887 17.24 -13.88 3.17
N ARG A 888 16.88 -14.63 2.13
CA ARG A 888 16.56 -14.13 0.79
C ARG A 888 15.18 -13.45 0.83
N GLU A 889 15.07 -12.31 0.13
CA GLU A 889 13.81 -11.60 -0.09
C GLU A 889 12.78 -12.49 -0.79
N GLY A 890 11.53 -12.48 -0.32
CA GLY A 890 10.39 -12.98 -1.10
C GLY A 890 9.33 -13.83 -0.41
N GLU A 891 9.41 -14.15 0.89
CA GLU A 891 8.35 -14.89 1.58
C GLU A 891 7.69 -14.09 2.71
N LYS A 892 6.37 -13.88 2.58
CA LYS A 892 5.51 -13.32 3.64
C LYS A 892 5.65 -14.17 4.92
N PRO A 893 5.70 -13.57 6.12
CA PRO A 893 5.71 -14.35 7.36
C PRO A 893 4.42 -15.16 7.48
N ARG A 894 4.54 -16.49 7.52
CA ARG A 894 3.44 -17.38 7.91
C ARG A 894 3.01 -17.05 9.32
N ILE A 895 1.71 -16.84 9.49
CA ILE A 895 1.02 -16.70 10.77
C ILE A 895 1.37 -17.92 11.64
N ILE A 896 2.19 -17.70 12.67
CA ILE A 896 2.51 -18.70 13.70
C ILE A 896 1.32 -18.75 14.65
N GLY A 897 0.37 -19.64 14.36
CA GLY A 897 -0.52 -20.18 15.37
C GLY A 897 0.29 -21.03 16.33
N GLY A 898 0.11 -20.82 17.64
CA GLY A 898 0.90 -21.43 18.70
C GLY A 898 1.07 -22.95 18.58
N GLY A 899 2.31 -23.36 18.34
CA GLY A 899 2.84 -24.70 18.58
C GLY A 899 4.28 -24.55 19.02
N GLY A 900 4.59 -24.99 20.24
CA GLY A 900 5.97 -24.99 20.73
C GLY A 900 6.86 -25.79 19.79
N ARG A 901 8.11 -25.34 19.67
CA ARG A 901 9.22 -26.02 18.99
C ARG A 901 9.34 -27.45 19.52
N ILE A 902 8.69 -28.41 18.87
CA ILE A 902 9.10 -29.80 18.90
C ILE A 902 10.21 -29.85 17.85
N GLU A 903 11.43 -30.15 18.28
CA GLU A 903 12.48 -30.53 17.35
C GLU A 903 12.01 -31.81 16.65
N GLU A 904 11.39 -31.63 15.48
CA GLU A 904 10.94 -32.72 14.64
C GLU A 904 12.18 -33.46 14.16
N ASN A 905 12.42 -34.62 14.77
CA ASN A 905 13.54 -35.47 14.44
C ASN A 905 13.32 -35.98 13.01
N GLU A 906 13.90 -35.32 12.01
CA GLU A 906 13.70 -35.63 10.58
C GLU A 906 13.94 -37.11 10.26
N GLY A 907 14.81 -37.76 11.04
CA GLY A 907 15.05 -39.20 10.97
C GLY A 907 13.81 -40.05 11.29
N ALA A 908 12.98 -39.63 12.23
CA ALA A 908 11.74 -40.34 12.59
C ALA A 908 10.66 -40.22 11.50
N ILE A 909 10.57 -39.06 10.85
CA ILE A 909 9.64 -38.85 9.72
C ILE A 909 10.10 -39.65 8.50
N ARG A 910 11.40 -39.66 8.18
CA ARG A 910 11.95 -40.51 7.12
C ARG A 910 11.77 -42.00 7.42
N ALA A 911 11.98 -42.42 8.66
CA ALA A 911 11.74 -43.80 9.08
C ALA A 911 10.26 -44.20 8.93
N ALA A 912 9.33 -43.33 9.34
CA ALA A 912 7.89 -43.56 9.18
C ALA A 912 7.44 -43.59 7.71
N GLN A 913 8.03 -42.74 6.85
CA GLN A 913 7.76 -42.77 5.41
C GLN A 913 8.37 -44.01 4.74
N ALA A 914 9.54 -44.45 5.18
CA ALA A 914 10.17 -45.69 4.69
C ALA A 914 9.35 -46.92 5.09
N THR A 915 8.92 -47.03 6.35
CA THR A 915 8.07 -48.13 6.81
C THR A 915 6.71 -48.14 6.10
N PHE A 916 6.12 -46.96 5.83
CA PHE A 916 4.89 -46.85 5.05
C PHE A 916 5.07 -47.27 3.58
N ARG A 917 6.19 -46.89 2.95
CA ARG A 917 6.52 -47.34 1.59
C ARG A 917 6.76 -48.85 1.54
N GLU A 918 7.44 -49.40 2.54
CA GLU A 918 7.70 -50.84 2.67
C GLU A 918 6.39 -51.63 2.89
N THR A 919 5.49 -51.16 3.75
CA THR A 919 4.17 -51.79 3.93
C THR A 919 3.34 -51.74 2.67
N ARG A 920 3.35 -50.61 1.95
CA ARG A 920 2.65 -50.49 0.66
C ARG A 920 3.24 -51.40 -0.41
N ALA A 921 4.57 -51.51 -0.50
CA ALA A 921 5.24 -52.42 -1.42
C ALA A 921 4.95 -53.89 -1.08
N ARG A 922 4.96 -54.25 0.22
CA ARG A 922 4.58 -55.58 0.70
C ARG A 922 3.13 -55.92 0.40
N GLN A 923 2.20 -54.97 0.57
CA GLN A 923 0.80 -55.17 0.16
C GLN A 923 0.67 -55.38 -1.34
N GLY A 924 1.38 -54.58 -2.16
CA GLY A 924 1.40 -54.77 -3.61
C GLY A 924 1.94 -56.14 -4.04
N LEU A 925 3.00 -56.63 -3.38
CA LEU A 925 3.56 -57.97 -3.62
C LEU A 925 2.61 -59.08 -3.15
N LEU A 926 1.93 -58.91 -2.01
CA LEU A 926 0.93 -59.86 -1.53
C LEU A 926 -0.28 -59.94 -2.47
N ASP A 927 -0.73 -58.80 -3.00
CA ASP A 927 -1.82 -58.77 -3.98
C ASP A 927 -1.41 -59.41 -5.31
N ALA A 928 -0.17 -59.18 -5.77
CA ALA A 928 0.37 -59.86 -6.94
C ALA A 928 0.53 -61.36 -6.71
N ALA A 929 1.04 -61.78 -5.55
CA ALA A 929 1.14 -63.19 -5.17
C ALA A 929 -0.23 -63.86 -5.11
N ARG A 930 -1.25 -63.17 -4.57
CA ARG A 930 -2.64 -63.65 -4.56
C ARG A 930 -3.18 -63.87 -5.98
N ARG A 931 -2.99 -62.89 -6.87
CA ARG A 931 -3.39 -63.03 -8.29
C ARG A 931 -2.68 -64.20 -8.96
N HIS A 932 -1.38 -64.37 -8.75
CA HIS A 932 -0.65 -65.50 -9.30
C HIS A 932 -1.08 -66.84 -8.69
N THR A 933 -1.42 -66.90 -7.39
CA THR A 933 -1.98 -68.13 -6.81
C THR A 933 -3.36 -68.45 -7.39
N GLU A 934 -4.22 -67.44 -7.58
CA GLU A 934 -5.52 -67.61 -8.24
C GLU A 934 -5.35 -68.10 -9.68
N GLU A 935 -4.39 -67.54 -10.42
CA GLU A 935 -4.08 -67.93 -11.80
C GLU A 935 -3.48 -69.34 -11.87
N ILE A 936 -2.59 -69.72 -10.94
CA ILE A 936 -2.07 -71.09 -10.82
C ILE A 936 -3.19 -72.08 -10.48
N GLU A 937 -4.12 -71.72 -9.60
CA GLU A 937 -5.29 -72.56 -9.30
C GLU A 937 -6.19 -72.72 -10.53
N LEU A 938 -6.38 -71.65 -11.31
CA LEU A 938 -7.13 -71.69 -12.55
C LEU A 938 -6.45 -72.61 -13.57
N LEU A 939 -5.14 -72.47 -13.75
CA LEU A 939 -4.34 -73.34 -14.62
C LEU A 939 -4.29 -74.78 -14.12
N ARG A 940 -4.29 -75.03 -12.80
CA ARG A 940 -4.43 -76.38 -12.22
C ARG A 940 -5.79 -76.98 -12.52
N LYS A 941 -6.87 -76.20 -12.37
CA LYS A 941 -8.23 -76.63 -12.73
C LYS A 941 -8.36 -76.90 -14.22
N GLU A 942 -7.73 -76.10 -15.08
CA GLU A 942 -7.67 -76.36 -16.53
C GLU A 942 -6.82 -77.58 -16.86
N LEU A 943 -5.68 -77.77 -16.20
CA LEU A 943 -4.85 -78.96 -16.33
C LEU A 943 -5.61 -80.22 -15.90
N ASP A 944 -6.34 -80.17 -14.79
CA ASP A 944 -7.18 -81.26 -14.31
C ASP A 944 -8.36 -81.51 -15.25
N ARG A 945 -8.99 -80.47 -15.80
CA ARG A 945 -10.01 -80.59 -16.86
C ARG A 945 -9.43 -81.24 -18.12
N LEU A 946 -8.21 -80.88 -18.51
CA LEU A 946 -7.52 -81.50 -19.65
C LEU A 946 -7.13 -82.94 -19.35
N ARG A 947 -6.63 -83.24 -18.14
CA ARG A 947 -6.33 -84.61 -17.68
C ARG A 947 -7.58 -85.48 -17.64
N GLN A 948 -8.73 -84.96 -17.20
CA GLN A 948 -10.01 -85.66 -17.24
C GLN A 948 -10.48 -85.95 -18.69
N ARG A 949 -10.05 -85.13 -19.68
CA ARG A 949 -10.31 -85.40 -21.11
C ARG A 949 -9.38 -86.45 -21.71
N THR A 950 -8.15 -86.62 -21.21
CA THR A 950 -7.17 -87.57 -21.76
C THR A 950 -7.01 -88.86 -20.96
N PHE A 951 -7.37 -88.91 -19.67
CA PHE A 951 -7.34 -90.11 -18.83
C PHE A 951 -8.50 -90.10 -17.82
N PRO A 952 -9.37 -91.13 -17.78
CA PRO A 952 -10.39 -91.23 -16.75
C PRO A 952 -9.76 -91.59 -15.40
N SER A 953 -9.52 -90.60 -14.52
CA SER A 953 -8.99 -90.82 -13.18
C SER A 953 -10.12 -91.04 -12.15
N PHE A 954 -10.21 -92.25 -11.61
CA PHE A 954 -11.16 -92.69 -10.57
C PHE A 954 -10.69 -92.39 -9.14
N VAL A 955 -10.16 -91.20 -8.89
CA VAL A 955 -9.69 -90.79 -7.55
C VAL A 955 -10.52 -89.62 -7.05
N GLN A 956 -11.64 -89.95 -6.38
CA GLN A 956 -12.28 -89.05 -5.41
C GLN A 956 -11.40 -89.03 -4.16
N LEU A 957 -10.48 -88.07 -4.07
CA LEU A 957 -9.86 -87.70 -2.80
C LEU A 957 -10.73 -86.62 -2.18
N HIS A 958 -11.23 -86.93 -0.99
CA HIS A 958 -11.98 -86.05 -0.10
C HIS A 958 -11.36 -84.65 -0.05
N GLU A 959 -12.06 -83.64 -0.59
CA GLU A 959 -11.78 -82.26 -0.21
C GLU A 959 -12.20 -82.12 1.27
N ASP A 960 -11.20 -82.03 2.15
CA ASP A 960 -11.38 -81.48 3.48
C ASP A 960 -12.07 -80.11 3.31
N ARG A 961 -13.24 -79.96 3.94
CA ARG A 961 -13.94 -78.66 4.07
C ARG A 961 -12.91 -77.57 4.40
N PRO A 962 -12.73 -76.53 3.57
CA PRO A 962 -12.09 -75.33 4.08
C PRO A 962 -12.97 -74.78 5.20
N ALA A 963 -12.37 -74.70 6.39
CA ALA A 963 -12.93 -73.96 7.50
C ALA A 963 -13.32 -72.55 7.03
N ASN A 964 -14.50 -72.13 7.47
CA ASN A 964 -15.15 -70.85 7.26
C ASN A 964 -14.20 -69.70 6.80
N PRO A 965 -14.46 -69.03 5.66
CA PRO A 965 -13.61 -67.96 5.11
C PRO A 965 -13.59 -66.67 5.97
N ASP A 966 -14.31 -66.63 7.10
CA ASP A 966 -14.37 -65.48 8.01
C ASP A 966 -13.14 -65.29 8.91
N HIS A 967 -12.05 -66.07 8.72
CA HIS A 967 -10.84 -65.93 9.53
C HIS A 967 -9.68 -65.15 8.87
N ALA A 968 -9.87 -64.63 7.66
CA ALA A 968 -8.89 -63.77 6.97
C ALA A 968 -9.43 -62.34 6.80
N GLY A 969 -9.54 -61.61 7.91
CA GLY A 969 -9.99 -60.23 7.93
C GLY A 969 -9.91 -59.60 9.33
N ARG A 970 -8.70 -59.53 9.89
CA ARG A 970 -8.34 -58.55 10.92
C ARG A 970 -7.11 -57.81 10.47
#